data_AF-A0A0G3H392-F1
#
_entry.id   AF-A0A0G3H392-F1
#
_cell.length_a   1.000
_cell.length_b   1.000
_cell.length_c   1.000
_cell.angle_alpha   90.00
_cell.angle_beta   90.00
_cell.angle_gamma   90.00
#
_symmetry.space_group_name_H-M   'P 1'
#
loop_
_entity.id
_entity.type
_entity.pdbx_description
1 polymer ?
#
loop_
_entity_poly.entity_id
_entity_poly.type
_entity_poly.pdbx_seq_one_letter_code
_entity_poly.pdbx_strand_id
1 'polypeptide(L)'
;MNLNPHLHEAVAVFKELGWYKAELSDAPTLPLGTPEQQKIARTGLATGDWGEDVLVEGEGWRWISAVDVNTKMLGLFATRLGVNARRALEVLPGDAEEEVKEAIAVIAQRGEAFAADFVCAATLTDSPGWGGFYDFHRIAVHVALRMDLVFPRNKTFFTFWAQIVLGSFRALKVWEPQHVWHAWFDAEEHAAPAQLLQPTFIACVQEAARYPSMALCLAIVGAYHHGWMDRHNTVSYALSCIAGAHTLWERGRLARLLFLELGLSVDDLLPHLNKVEELIATGDPAMVSRFALSLMPHVTGQNFVDIVLPALNCRTAKTTVAVLNRLITLPAPDQDIISILIPHIEKLLSTGHHTTIKKATKLLKHWNQPVPEAQQCQRSYAWINPPQLWELPRFERGTASVEKLTHAVQTLEKRELINRLSAFDLELERFLTLANDLARTDPAAAKAVLGKTPIFNRICQIWALGSNPHLRITTNYLAELIERRVSELFAALSELPCLLSEPSFVDLSITACDFIARLQKYRDTGTPVLENDLLFALTRLNPDTFTEAAITQIEQLDVALRHVERIPAEYTVAQVVKEYLTVDISSDPNWGENFSYWTSYIADLAKDFREPDEGQNPELWQLQFRLICEHPVTDLTVDLHQMAHHGKPLTPHGAMLVFDCQRPSLGGTAETRALLNTIWQRGLLHPGVADPDSLSYSYSFERLKELAVVLDDAAHDGMLSVVWPLLDALIGFSLNQDQLLPGTTQIVNLIERLAPTVKKTVADKTAPHNSFELPNLRTLAKRPEKDKAITAARNALKTLGL
;
A
#
# COMPACT_ATOMS: atom_id res chain seq x y z
N MET A 1 21.97 5.68 -23.98
CA MET A 1 22.51 4.33 -24.19
C MET A 1 24.02 4.23 -23.97
N ASN A 2 24.49 3.27 -23.18
CA ASN A 2 25.91 2.96 -22.97
C ASN A 2 26.35 1.76 -23.82
N LEU A 3 26.70 2.00 -25.08
CA LEU A 3 27.11 0.96 -26.02
C LEU A 3 28.51 0.42 -25.72
N ASN A 4 28.70 -0.89 -25.91
CA ASN A 4 30.04 -1.49 -25.92
C ASN A 4 30.75 -1.11 -27.24
N PRO A 5 32.00 -0.60 -27.21
CA PRO A 5 32.73 -0.22 -28.41
C PRO A 5 32.89 -1.33 -29.46
N HIS A 6 32.85 -2.60 -29.02
CA HIS A 6 33.00 -3.78 -29.87
C HIS A 6 31.65 -4.43 -30.26
N LEU A 7 30.51 -3.78 -29.97
CA LEU A 7 29.17 -4.35 -30.25
C LEU A 7 28.97 -4.66 -31.73
N HIS A 8 29.37 -3.76 -32.63
CA HIS A 8 29.23 -3.95 -34.07
C HIS A 8 30.07 -5.13 -34.59
N GLU A 9 31.29 -5.32 -34.08
CA GLU A 9 32.16 -6.45 -34.42
C GLU A 9 31.51 -7.77 -33.98
N ALA A 10 30.89 -7.80 -32.81
CA ALA A 10 30.18 -8.97 -32.33
C ALA A 10 28.92 -9.30 -33.16
N VAL A 11 28.14 -8.28 -33.55
CA VAL A 11 26.97 -8.47 -34.43
C VAL A 11 27.40 -8.96 -35.82
N ALA A 12 28.56 -8.53 -36.32
CA ALA A 12 29.10 -9.04 -37.58
C ALA A 12 29.42 -10.54 -37.49
N VAL A 13 30.07 -11.00 -36.41
CA VAL A 13 30.32 -12.43 -36.18
C VAL A 13 29.02 -13.22 -36.05
N PHE A 14 28.03 -12.70 -35.31
CA PHE A 14 26.71 -13.30 -35.18
C PHE A 14 26.02 -13.49 -36.54
N LYS A 15 26.13 -12.50 -37.43
CA LYS A 15 25.60 -12.58 -38.81
C LYS A 15 26.37 -13.56 -39.68
N GLU A 16 27.71 -13.56 -39.60
CA GLU A 16 28.57 -14.46 -40.37
C GLU A 16 28.26 -15.93 -40.06
N LEU A 17 28.00 -16.24 -38.79
CA LEU A 17 27.64 -17.58 -38.32
C LEU A 17 26.17 -17.97 -38.61
N GLY A 18 25.41 -17.08 -39.25
CA GLY A 18 24.03 -17.37 -39.70
C GLY A 18 22.95 -17.26 -38.63
N TRP A 19 23.27 -16.87 -37.40
CA TRP A 19 22.31 -16.83 -36.29
C TRP A 19 21.13 -15.88 -36.53
N TYR A 20 21.36 -14.75 -37.20
CA TYR A 20 20.34 -13.74 -37.50
C TYR A 20 19.19 -14.22 -38.41
N LYS A 21 19.37 -15.35 -39.10
CA LYS A 21 18.39 -15.96 -40.01
C LYS A 21 17.81 -17.27 -39.49
N ALA A 22 18.32 -17.77 -38.37
CA ALA A 22 17.91 -19.04 -37.80
C ALA A 22 16.68 -18.85 -36.90
N GLU A 23 15.94 -19.92 -36.69
CA GLU A 23 14.81 -19.94 -35.77
C GLU A 23 15.29 -20.08 -34.31
N LEU A 24 14.48 -19.67 -33.35
CA LEU A 24 14.81 -19.78 -31.91
C LEU A 24 15.19 -21.22 -31.51
N SER A 25 14.49 -22.22 -32.05
CA SER A 25 14.72 -23.64 -31.78
C SER A 25 16.09 -24.16 -32.23
N ASP A 26 16.77 -23.45 -33.14
CA ASP A 26 18.09 -23.85 -33.63
C ASP A 26 19.21 -23.38 -32.69
N ALA A 27 18.93 -22.36 -31.86
CA ALA A 27 19.91 -21.69 -31.01
C ALA A 27 20.78 -22.63 -30.14
N PRO A 28 20.27 -23.72 -29.55
CA PRO A 28 21.11 -24.64 -28.78
C PRO A 28 22.13 -25.42 -29.63
N THR A 29 21.97 -25.50 -30.95
CA THR A 29 22.80 -26.36 -31.82
C THR A 29 23.68 -25.59 -32.80
N LEU A 30 23.37 -24.32 -33.07
CA LEU A 30 24.12 -23.48 -33.99
C LEU A 30 25.63 -23.36 -33.64
N PRO A 31 26.51 -23.18 -34.64
CA PRO A 31 27.95 -23.05 -34.40
C PRO A 31 28.28 -21.73 -33.70
N LEU A 32 29.30 -21.75 -32.84
CA LEU A 32 29.85 -20.55 -32.18
C LEU A 32 31.04 -19.93 -32.92
N GLY A 33 31.45 -20.51 -34.06
CA GLY A 33 32.61 -20.06 -34.83
C GLY A 33 33.95 -20.49 -34.25
N THR A 34 35.03 -19.96 -34.81
CA THR A 34 36.41 -20.23 -34.36
C THR A 34 36.70 -19.56 -32.99
N PRO A 35 37.74 -19.99 -32.26
CA PRO A 35 38.12 -19.35 -30.99
C PRO A 35 38.32 -17.83 -31.09
N GLU A 36 38.86 -17.34 -32.22
CA GLU A 36 39.04 -15.92 -32.49
C GLU A 36 37.69 -15.19 -32.63
N GLN A 37 36.78 -15.76 -33.43
CA GLN A 37 35.41 -15.23 -33.58
C GLN A 37 34.67 -15.19 -32.25
N GLN A 38 34.76 -16.26 -31.45
CA GLN A 38 34.16 -16.33 -30.11
C GLN A 38 34.71 -15.26 -29.18
N LYS A 39 36.03 -15.01 -29.21
CA LYS A 39 36.66 -13.97 -28.40
C LYS A 39 36.15 -12.57 -28.78
N ILE A 40 36.09 -12.26 -30.07
CA ILE A 40 35.60 -10.97 -30.58
C ILE A 40 34.14 -10.78 -30.18
N ALA A 41 33.29 -11.76 -30.46
CA ALA A 41 31.88 -11.69 -30.16
C ALA A 41 31.61 -11.55 -28.66
N ARG A 42 32.29 -12.32 -27.82
CA ARG A 42 32.14 -12.23 -26.36
C ARG A 42 32.55 -10.86 -25.82
N THR A 43 33.64 -10.27 -26.32
CA THR A 43 34.08 -8.93 -25.89
C THR A 43 33.02 -7.86 -26.16
N GLY A 44 32.36 -7.91 -27.32
CA GLY A 44 31.29 -6.96 -27.67
C GLY A 44 29.95 -7.20 -26.97
N LEU A 45 29.65 -8.45 -26.56
CA LEU A 45 28.35 -8.82 -25.97
C LEU A 45 28.36 -8.93 -24.43
N ALA A 46 29.54 -8.93 -23.79
CA ALA A 46 29.68 -9.12 -22.35
C ALA A 46 29.13 -7.95 -21.51
N THR A 47 29.00 -6.75 -22.08
CA THR A 47 28.56 -5.53 -21.40
C THR A 47 27.86 -4.58 -22.39
N GLY A 48 27.25 -3.52 -21.87
CA GLY A 48 26.66 -2.44 -22.66
C GLY A 48 25.21 -2.72 -23.08
N ASP A 49 24.53 -1.65 -23.48
CA ASP A 49 23.12 -1.70 -23.87
C ASP A 49 22.98 -2.16 -25.34
N TRP A 50 21.88 -2.84 -25.68
CA TRP A 50 21.56 -3.26 -27.07
C TRP A 50 20.41 -2.46 -27.68
N GLY A 51 19.99 -1.44 -26.96
CA GLY A 51 18.88 -0.57 -27.27
C GLY A 51 18.47 0.16 -26.00
N GLU A 52 17.51 1.05 -26.14
CA GLU A 52 16.89 1.74 -25.04
C GLU A 52 15.41 1.94 -25.36
N ASP A 53 14.57 1.90 -24.33
CA ASP A 53 13.19 2.36 -24.45
C ASP A 53 13.23 3.87 -24.64
N VAL A 54 12.70 4.34 -25.76
CA VAL A 54 12.58 5.76 -26.08
C VAL A 54 11.10 6.08 -26.22
N LEU A 55 10.68 7.18 -25.61
CA LEU A 55 9.35 7.70 -25.83
C LEU A 55 9.31 8.32 -27.23
N VAL A 56 8.50 7.77 -28.13
CA VAL A 56 8.31 8.32 -29.47
C VAL A 56 7.06 9.19 -29.47
N GLU A 57 7.21 10.44 -29.88
CA GLU A 57 6.17 11.45 -29.97
C GLU A 57 4.91 10.90 -30.69
N GLY A 58 3.77 10.88 -30.01
CA GLY A 58 2.49 10.38 -30.56
C GLY A 58 2.32 8.85 -30.67
N GLU A 59 3.38 8.05 -30.42
CA GLU A 59 3.34 6.57 -30.51
C GLU A 59 3.57 5.87 -29.16
N GLY A 60 3.99 6.60 -28.12
CA GLY A 60 4.29 6.04 -26.81
C GLY A 60 5.69 5.41 -26.70
N TRP A 61 5.93 4.63 -25.65
CA TRP A 61 7.22 3.98 -25.43
C TRP A 61 7.52 2.94 -26.50
N ARG A 62 8.67 3.09 -27.16
CA ARG A 62 9.16 2.20 -28.20
C ARG A 62 10.61 1.84 -27.93
N TRP A 63 10.90 0.55 -27.96
CA TRP A 63 12.27 0.05 -27.93
C TRP A 63 13.01 0.46 -29.20
N ILE A 64 14.05 1.30 -29.08
CA ILE A 64 14.98 1.61 -30.17
C ILE A 64 16.20 0.71 -30.01
N SER A 65 16.35 -0.25 -30.93
CA SER A 65 17.49 -1.17 -30.90
C SER A 65 18.74 -0.53 -31.48
N ALA A 66 19.87 -0.73 -30.79
CA ALA A 66 21.20 -0.37 -31.29
C ALA A 66 21.76 -1.37 -32.30
N VAL A 67 21.08 -2.50 -32.48
CA VAL A 67 21.49 -3.58 -33.36
C VAL A 67 20.39 -3.85 -34.38
N ASP A 68 20.78 -4.22 -35.59
CA ASP A 68 19.86 -4.53 -36.69
C ASP A 68 19.54 -6.03 -36.77
N VAL A 69 19.55 -6.70 -35.61
CA VAL A 69 19.28 -8.14 -35.46
C VAL A 69 18.32 -8.39 -34.30
N ASN A 70 17.68 -9.55 -34.30
CA ASN A 70 16.81 -9.95 -33.20
C ASN A 70 17.62 -10.11 -31.90
N THR A 71 17.35 -9.25 -30.92
CA THR A 71 18.05 -9.21 -29.62
C THR A 71 17.83 -10.48 -28.79
N LYS A 72 16.70 -11.17 -28.96
CA LYS A 72 16.39 -12.45 -28.29
C LYS A 72 17.35 -13.55 -28.75
N MET A 73 17.54 -13.69 -30.06
CA MET A 73 18.53 -14.62 -30.62
C MET A 73 19.96 -14.22 -30.26
N LEU A 74 20.27 -12.92 -30.24
CA LEU A 74 21.57 -12.42 -29.81
C LEU A 74 21.87 -12.75 -28.34
N GLY A 75 20.84 -12.73 -27.48
CA GLY A 75 20.92 -13.14 -26.07
C GLY A 75 21.27 -14.61 -25.87
N LEU A 76 20.62 -15.50 -26.62
CA LEU A 76 20.92 -16.94 -26.62
C LEU A 76 22.36 -17.20 -27.11
N PHE A 77 22.78 -16.51 -28.17
CA PHE A 77 24.16 -16.58 -28.66
C PHE A 77 25.18 -16.11 -27.63
N ALA A 78 24.99 -14.92 -27.04
CA ALA A 78 25.86 -14.37 -26.02
C ALA A 78 25.98 -15.32 -24.83
N THR A 79 24.86 -15.92 -24.41
CA THR A 79 24.84 -16.90 -23.33
C THR A 79 25.62 -18.16 -23.69
N ARG A 80 25.49 -18.72 -24.90
CA ARG A 80 26.33 -19.87 -25.29
C ARG A 80 27.82 -19.52 -25.43
N LEU A 81 28.14 -18.30 -25.86
CA LEU A 81 29.52 -17.81 -26.03
C LEU A 81 30.32 -17.65 -24.74
N GLY A 82 29.66 -17.60 -23.58
CA GLY A 82 30.38 -17.52 -22.31
C GLY A 82 30.27 -16.20 -21.56
N VAL A 83 29.22 -15.39 -21.78
CA VAL A 83 28.94 -14.28 -20.85
C VAL A 83 28.62 -14.82 -19.44
N ASN A 84 28.77 -13.98 -18.42
CA ASN A 84 28.50 -14.36 -17.04
C ASN A 84 26.99 -14.43 -16.76
N ALA A 85 26.61 -15.04 -15.62
CA ALA A 85 25.22 -15.26 -15.24
C ALA A 85 24.39 -13.96 -15.16
N ARG A 86 24.96 -12.89 -14.61
CA ARG A 86 24.29 -11.59 -14.51
C ARG A 86 24.00 -11.02 -15.90
N ARG A 87 24.96 -11.09 -16.80
CA ARG A 87 24.76 -10.64 -18.18
C ARG A 87 23.72 -11.49 -18.89
N ALA A 88 23.71 -12.79 -18.68
CA ALA A 88 22.69 -13.67 -19.25
C ALA A 88 21.26 -13.27 -18.80
N LEU A 89 21.07 -12.88 -17.53
CA LEU A 89 19.78 -12.36 -17.05
C LEU A 89 19.33 -11.07 -17.73
N GLU A 90 20.28 -10.22 -18.14
CA GLU A 90 19.97 -8.95 -18.82
C GLU A 90 19.55 -9.15 -20.28
N VAL A 91 20.01 -10.23 -20.94
CA VAL A 91 19.92 -10.37 -22.40
C VAL A 91 19.15 -11.59 -22.88
N LEU A 92 18.91 -12.59 -22.03
CA LEU A 92 18.15 -13.77 -22.43
C LEU A 92 16.68 -13.41 -22.68
N PRO A 93 16.04 -14.07 -23.65
CA PRO A 93 14.61 -13.91 -23.85
C PRO A 93 13.83 -14.69 -22.79
N GLY A 94 12.60 -14.24 -22.51
CA GLY A 94 11.77 -14.84 -21.47
C GLY A 94 10.26 -14.59 -21.59
N ASP A 95 9.79 -13.88 -22.62
CA ASP A 95 8.39 -13.44 -22.66
C ASP A 95 7.43 -14.51 -23.20
N ALA A 96 7.94 -15.46 -23.99
CA ALA A 96 7.15 -16.50 -24.64
C ALA A 96 7.64 -17.92 -24.27
N GLU A 97 6.76 -18.92 -24.31
CA GLU A 97 7.07 -20.30 -23.92
C GLU A 97 8.24 -20.90 -24.72
N GLU A 98 8.27 -20.67 -26.03
CA GLU A 98 9.35 -21.12 -26.90
C GLU A 98 10.69 -20.49 -26.51
N GLU A 99 10.69 -19.20 -26.14
CA GLU A 99 11.89 -18.49 -25.69
C GLU A 99 12.43 -19.05 -24.36
N VAL A 100 11.54 -19.29 -23.40
CA VAL A 100 11.85 -19.89 -22.10
C VAL A 100 12.48 -21.27 -22.28
N LYS A 101 11.90 -22.10 -23.15
CA LYS A 101 12.40 -23.45 -23.44
C LYS A 101 13.83 -23.42 -23.96
N GLU A 102 14.11 -22.55 -24.94
CA GLU A 102 15.44 -22.47 -25.54
C GLU A 102 16.46 -21.81 -24.60
N ALA A 103 16.04 -20.84 -23.79
CA ALA A 103 16.89 -20.27 -22.72
C ALA A 103 17.33 -21.35 -21.72
N ILE A 104 16.42 -22.22 -21.26
CA ILE A 104 16.75 -23.33 -20.37
C ILE A 104 17.79 -24.27 -21.01
N ALA A 105 17.61 -24.62 -22.29
CA ALA A 105 18.53 -25.49 -23.02
C ALA A 105 19.93 -24.87 -23.15
N VAL A 106 20.00 -23.59 -23.50
CA VAL A 106 21.26 -22.83 -23.60
C VAL A 106 21.99 -22.72 -22.26
N ILE A 107 21.27 -22.45 -21.17
CA ILE A 107 21.86 -22.42 -19.82
C ILE A 107 22.41 -23.80 -19.44
N ALA A 108 21.66 -24.88 -19.73
CA ALA A 108 22.10 -26.23 -19.40
C ALA A 108 23.39 -26.65 -20.14
N GLN A 109 23.54 -26.24 -21.40
CA GLN A 109 24.76 -26.53 -22.18
C GLN A 109 26.02 -25.85 -21.63
N ARG A 110 25.88 -24.77 -20.86
CA ARG A 110 27.00 -24.08 -20.22
C ARG A 110 27.57 -24.84 -19.02
N GLY A 111 26.90 -25.91 -18.57
CA GLY A 111 27.33 -26.78 -17.49
C GLY A 111 26.83 -26.33 -16.11
N GLU A 112 26.94 -27.24 -15.13
CA GLU A 112 26.37 -27.09 -13.79
C GLU A 112 26.83 -25.83 -13.06
N ALA A 113 28.12 -25.48 -13.15
CA ALA A 113 28.66 -24.30 -12.45
C ALA A 113 27.99 -23.00 -12.92
N PHE A 114 27.87 -22.80 -14.24
CA PHE A 114 27.21 -21.62 -14.78
C PHE A 114 25.71 -21.62 -14.48
N ALA A 115 25.05 -22.77 -14.59
CA ALA A 115 23.64 -22.91 -14.28
C ALA A 115 23.35 -22.57 -12.80
N ALA A 116 24.18 -23.02 -11.87
CA ALA A 116 24.08 -22.69 -10.45
C ALA A 116 24.27 -21.18 -10.20
N ASP A 117 25.26 -20.56 -10.84
CA ASP A 117 25.47 -19.11 -10.76
C ASP A 117 24.28 -18.32 -11.31
N PHE A 118 23.69 -18.78 -12.42
CA PHE A 118 22.48 -18.21 -13.01
C PHE A 118 21.29 -18.31 -12.06
N VAL A 119 21.03 -19.51 -11.51
CA VAL A 119 19.94 -19.75 -10.57
C VAL A 119 20.09 -18.89 -9.30
N CYS A 120 21.31 -18.76 -8.77
CA CYS A 120 21.59 -17.87 -7.65
C CYS A 120 21.33 -16.40 -8.02
N ALA A 121 21.88 -15.92 -9.14
CA ALA A 121 21.71 -14.53 -9.57
C ALA A 121 20.23 -14.18 -9.83
N ALA A 122 19.48 -15.10 -10.46
CA ALA A 122 18.06 -14.94 -10.77
C ALA A 122 17.18 -14.89 -9.52
N THR A 123 17.62 -15.45 -8.40
CA THR A 123 16.78 -15.61 -7.19
C THR A 123 17.19 -14.69 -6.04
N LEU A 124 18.31 -13.96 -6.18
CA LEU A 124 18.71 -12.86 -5.29
C LEU A 124 17.91 -11.57 -5.56
N THR A 125 17.18 -11.53 -6.68
CA THR A 125 16.26 -10.45 -7.06
C THR A 125 14.87 -10.65 -6.44
N ASP A 126 14.72 -10.26 -5.17
CA ASP A 126 13.51 -9.71 -4.51
C ASP A 126 12.63 -8.75 -5.30
N SER A 127 12.23 -9.03 -6.53
CA SER A 127 11.36 -8.10 -7.24
C SER A 127 9.94 -8.23 -6.68
N PRO A 128 9.36 -7.15 -6.11
CA PRO A 128 7.92 -7.06 -6.02
C PRO A 128 7.37 -7.17 -7.45
N GLY A 129 6.27 -7.88 -7.58
CA GLY A 129 5.65 -8.16 -8.86
C GLY A 129 5.42 -6.91 -9.70
N TRP A 130 5.75 -6.99 -10.99
CA TRP A 130 4.90 -6.70 -12.16
C TRP A 130 5.78 -6.48 -13.40
N GLY A 131 5.77 -7.48 -14.30
CA GLY A 131 6.32 -7.46 -15.66
C GLY A 131 7.83 -7.76 -15.84
N GLY A 132 8.14 -8.81 -16.62
CA GLY A 132 9.48 -9.18 -17.14
C GLY A 132 10.30 -10.13 -16.25
N PHE A 133 10.36 -9.88 -14.93
CA PHE A 133 11.19 -10.72 -14.04
C PHE A 133 10.57 -12.07 -13.67
N TYR A 134 9.27 -12.27 -13.88
CA TYR A 134 8.61 -13.53 -13.53
C TYR A 134 9.19 -14.74 -14.28
N ASP A 135 9.58 -14.53 -15.53
CA ASP A 135 9.99 -15.63 -16.39
C ASP A 135 11.42 -16.10 -16.12
N PHE A 136 12.32 -15.21 -15.69
CA PHE A 136 13.67 -15.63 -15.25
C PHE A 136 13.66 -16.44 -13.96
N HIS A 137 12.77 -16.12 -13.01
CA HIS A 137 12.58 -16.96 -11.82
C HIS A 137 12.06 -18.35 -12.19
N ARG A 138 11.14 -18.44 -13.16
CA ARG A 138 10.63 -19.71 -13.69
C ARG A 138 11.73 -20.49 -14.41
N ILE A 139 12.51 -19.84 -15.29
CA ILE A 139 13.68 -20.43 -15.95
C ILE A 139 14.64 -20.99 -14.91
N ALA A 140 14.96 -20.23 -13.86
CA ALA A 140 15.86 -20.67 -12.80
C ALA A 140 15.37 -21.94 -12.09
N VAL A 141 14.07 -22.02 -11.77
CA VAL A 141 13.51 -23.24 -11.17
C VAL A 141 13.57 -24.42 -12.14
N HIS A 142 13.21 -24.23 -13.42
CA HIS A 142 13.27 -25.30 -14.43
C HIS A 142 14.70 -25.79 -14.66
N VAL A 143 15.67 -24.89 -14.73
CA VAL A 143 17.11 -25.23 -14.82
C VAL A 143 17.53 -26.05 -13.60
N ALA A 144 17.21 -25.58 -12.39
CA ALA A 144 17.55 -26.27 -11.16
C ALA A 144 16.95 -27.69 -11.08
N LEU A 145 15.68 -27.85 -11.48
CA LEU A 145 14.99 -29.13 -11.52
C LEU A 145 15.57 -30.10 -12.56
N ARG A 146 15.82 -29.62 -13.79
CA ARG A 146 16.28 -30.48 -14.91
C ARG A 146 17.74 -30.89 -14.77
N MET A 147 18.55 -30.09 -14.09
CA MET A 147 19.98 -30.35 -13.89
C MET A 147 20.30 -30.87 -12.48
N ASP A 148 19.29 -31.16 -11.65
CA ASP A 148 19.44 -31.65 -10.27
C ASP A 148 20.38 -30.77 -9.41
N LEU A 149 20.24 -29.45 -9.53
CA LEU A 149 21.09 -28.49 -8.82
C LEU A 149 20.65 -28.33 -7.37
N VAL A 150 21.58 -27.91 -6.50
CA VAL A 150 21.24 -27.50 -5.13
C VAL A 150 20.39 -26.23 -5.15
N PHE A 151 19.21 -26.29 -4.54
CA PHE A 151 18.26 -25.18 -4.56
C PHE A 151 18.73 -24.01 -3.66
N PRO A 152 18.66 -22.76 -4.14
CA PRO A 152 18.87 -21.59 -3.32
C PRO A 152 17.88 -21.54 -2.15
N ARG A 153 18.38 -21.32 -0.94
CA ARG A 153 17.56 -21.16 0.26
C ARG A 153 17.05 -19.73 0.41
N ASN A 154 16.16 -19.32 -0.48
CA ASN A 154 15.52 -18.00 -0.44
C ASN A 154 14.02 -18.06 -0.80
N LYS A 155 13.29 -17.01 -0.39
CA LYS A 155 11.83 -16.92 -0.57
C LYS A 155 11.41 -16.93 -2.03
N THR A 156 12.16 -16.24 -2.88
CA THR A 156 11.86 -16.08 -4.30
C THR A 156 11.86 -17.42 -5.02
N PHE A 157 12.93 -18.21 -4.90
CA PHE A 157 13.01 -19.53 -5.50
C PHE A 157 11.84 -20.42 -5.09
N PHE A 158 11.58 -20.56 -3.78
CA PHE A 158 10.51 -21.44 -3.30
C PHE A 158 9.10 -20.96 -3.63
N THR A 159 8.89 -19.65 -3.80
CA THR A 159 7.61 -19.11 -4.26
C THR A 159 7.34 -19.51 -5.71
N PHE A 160 8.32 -19.35 -6.59
CA PHE A 160 8.19 -19.73 -8.01
C PHE A 160 8.19 -21.24 -8.22
N TRP A 161 8.94 -21.99 -7.41
CA TRP A 161 8.86 -23.44 -7.37
C TRP A 161 7.45 -23.92 -7.03
N ALA A 162 6.81 -23.33 -6.03
CA ALA A 162 5.44 -23.68 -5.67
C ALA A 162 4.43 -23.32 -6.79
N GLN A 163 4.65 -22.22 -7.52
CA GLN A 163 3.84 -21.87 -8.69
C GLN A 163 3.98 -22.90 -9.81
N ILE A 164 5.21 -23.36 -10.11
CA ILE A 164 5.45 -24.41 -11.11
C ILE A 164 4.76 -25.71 -10.71
N VAL A 165 4.85 -26.11 -9.44
CA VAL A 165 4.13 -27.29 -8.92
C VAL A 165 2.62 -27.15 -9.11
N LEU A 166 2.05 -25.98 -8.79
CA LEU A 166 0.63 -25.71 -8.99
C LEU A 166 0.23 -25.80 -10.47
N GLY A 167 1.06 -25.24 -11.36
CA GLY A 167 0.91 -25.35 -12.81
C GLY A 167 0.89 -26.79 -13.28
N SER A 168 1.79 -27.63 -12.76
CA SER A 168 1.83 -29.06 -13.05
C SER A 168 0.54 -29.79 -12.63
N PHE A 169 -0.03 -29.48 -11.47
CA PHE A 169 -1.30 -30.12 -11.05
C PHE A 169 -2.49 -29.72 -11.93
N ARG A 170 -2.52 -28.47 -12.41
CA ARG A 170 -3.53 -28.00 -13.37
C ARG A 170 -3.39 -28.66 -14.74
N ALA A 171 -2.17 -28.72 -15.28
CA ALA A 171 -1.88 -29.38 -16.55
C ALA A 171 -2.29 -30.88 -16.52
N LEU A 172 -2.16 -31.53 -15.37
CA LEU A 172 -2.61 -32.91 -15.17
C LEU A 172 -4.13 -33.04 -14.96
N LYS A 173 -4.87 -31.93 -14.85
CA LYS A 173 -6.32 -31.85 -14.61
C LYS A 173 -6.78 -32.63 -13.37
N VAL A 174 -5.88 -32.77 -12.40
CA VAL A 174 -6.12 -33.56 -11.18
C VAL A 174 -6.87 -32.73 -10.13
N TRP A 175 -6.50 -31.47 -10.01
CA TRP A 175 -7.12 -30.54 -9.08
C TRP A 175 -6.92 -29.11 -9.56
N GLU A 176 -8.00 -28.33 -9.51
CA GLU A 176 -7.98 -26.90 -9.78
C GLU A 176 -8.61 -26.16 -8.60
N PRO A 177 -7.95 -25.14 -8.04
CA PRO A 177 -8.49 -24.41 -6.91
C PRO A 177 -9.72 -23.62 -7.33
N GLN A 178 -10.88 -23.94 -6.75
CA GLN A 178 -12.17 -23.34 -7.16
C GLN A 178 -12.37 -21.93 -6.59
N HIS A 179 -11.61 -21.56 -5.56
CA HIS A 179 -11.83 -20.35 -4.76
C HIS A 179 -10.70 -19.31 -4.89
N VAL A 180 -9.94 -19.36 -5.99
CA VAL A 180 -8.80 -18.47 -6.25
C VAL A 180 -9.04 -17.73 -7.57
N TRP A 181 -8.75 -16.42 -7.59
CA TRP A 181 -8.78 -15.63 -8.84
C TRP A 181 -7.75 -16.19 -9.84
N HIS A 182 -8.24 -16.67 -10.99
CA HIS A 182 -7.44 -17.38 -12.01
C HIS A 182 -6.28 -16.53 -12.56
N ALA A 183 -6.46 -15.21 -12.67
CA ALA A 183 -5.48 -14.27 -13.23
C ALA A 183 -4.12 -14.18 -12.48
N TRP A 184 -4.04 -14.66 -11.23
CA TRP A 184 -2.78 -14.65 -10.47
C TRP A 184 -1.89 -15.87 -10.76
N PHE A 185 -2.42 -16.88 -11.47
CA PHE A 185 -1.81 -18.18 -11.65
C PHE A 185 -2.13 -18.78 -13.04
N ASP A 186 -1.99 -18.03 -14.13
CA ASP A 186 -1.95 -18.66 -15.47
C ASP A 186 -0.71 -19.56 -15.55
N ALA A 187 -0.91 -20.83 -15.20
CA ALA A 187 0.15 -21.73 -14.75
C ALA A 187 0.25 -23.02 -15.57
N GLU A 188 -0.70 -23.31 -16.48
CA GLU A 188 -0.56 -24.49 -17.35
C GLU A 188 0.65 -24.37 -18.28
N GLU A 189 0.90 -23.18 -18.81
CA GLU A 189 1.98 -22.85 -19.75
C GLU A 189 3.40 -23.09 -19.19
N HIS A 190 3.54 -23.28 -17.87
CA HIS A 190 4.84 -23.34 -17.20
C HIS A 190 5.03 -24.59 -16.34
N ALA A 191 4.18 -25.61 -16.54
CA ALA A 191 4.21 -26.87 -15.81
C ALA A 191 5.55 -27.62 -15.98
N ALA A 192 6.06 -28.18 -14.88
CA ALA A 192 7.15 -29.16 -14.93
C ALA A 192 6.59 -30.59 -14.92
N PRO A 193 7.25 -31.56 -15.59
CA PRO A 193 6.89 -32.97 -15.48
C PRO A 193 6.88 -33.44 -14.02
N ALA A 194 5.83 -34.17 -13.63
CA ALA A 194 5.68 -34.72 -12.28
C ALA A 194 6.90 -35.53 -11.82
N GLN A 195 7.59 -36.21 -12.73
CA GLN A 195 8.77 -37.01 -12.47
C GLN A 195 9.96 -36.19 -11.95
N LEU A 196 10.05 -34.89 -12.29
CA LEU A 196 11.08 -33.99 -11.77
C LEU A 196 10.74 -33.46 -10.37
N LEU A 197 9.45 -33.35 -10.04
CA LEU A 197 8.98 -32.72 -8.81
C LEU A 197 8.77 -33.73 -7.68
N GLN A 198 8.13 -34.86 -7.97
CA GLN A 198 7.68 -35.83 -6.96
C GLN A 198 8.81 -36.36 -6.05
N PRO A 199 10.02 -36.70 -6.55
CA PRO A 199 11.08 -37.27 -5.70
C PRO A 199 11.59 -36.30 -4.62
N THR A 200 11.60 -35.01 -4.91
CA THR A 200 12.14 -33.96 -4.03
C THR A 200 11.06 -33.16 -3.32
N PHE A 201 9.79 -33.38 -3.65
CA PHE A 201 8.66 -32.56 -3.22
C PHE A 201 8.61 -32.34 -1.70
N ILE A 202 8.66 -33.41 -0.90
CA ILE A 202 8.56 -33.31 0.57
C ILE A 202 9.74 -32.53 1.16
N ALA A 203 10.96 -32.80 0.69
CA ALA A 203 12.16 -32.07 1.13
C ALA A 203 12.07 -30.58 0.76
N CYS A 204 11.51 -30.26 -0.41
CA CYS A 204 11.29 -28.90 -0.85
C CYS A 204 10.22 -28.20 -0.03
N VAL A 205 9.10 -28.86 0.31
CA VAL A 205 8.07 -28.32 1.21
C VAL A 205 8.67 -28.00 2.58
N GLN A 206 9.53 -28.86 3.12
CA GLN A 206 10.20 -28.64 4.40
C GLN A 206 11.07 -27.38 4.41
N GLU A 207 11.85 -27.16 3.36
CA GLU A 207 12.68 -25.95 3.23
C GLU A 207 11.81 -24.72 2.90
N ALA A 208 10.84 -24.86 2.00
CA ALA A 208 9.90 -23.81 1.60
C ALA A 208 9.01 -23.33 2.75
N ALA A 209 8.74 -24.18 3.76
CA ALA A 209 7.96 -23.81 4.94
C ALA A 209 8.59 -22.67 5.76
N ARG A 210 9.90 -22.39 5.57
CA ARG A 210 10.58 -21.20 6.12
C ARG A 210 10.20 -19.90 5.39
N TYR A 211 9.61 -20.03 4.20
CA TYR A 211 9.23 -18.95 3.29
C TYR A 211 7.77 -19.10 2.85
N PRO A 212 6.82 -19.03 3.79
CA PRO A 212 5.41 -19.30 3.50
C PRO A 212 4.86 -18.32 2.46
N SER A 213 4.04 -18.85 1.55
CA SER A 213 3.39 -18.10 0.50
C SER A 213 2.06 -18.76 0.13
N MET A 214 1.17 -17.97 -0.49
CA MET A 214 -0.07 -18.50 -1.07
C MET A 214 0.18 -19.64 -2.07
N ALA A 215 1.20 -19.50 -2.92
CA ALA A 215 1.58 -20.52 -3.88
C ALA A 215 1.98 -21.84 -3.19
N LEU A 216 2.79 -21.77 -2.12
CA LEU A 216 3.20 -22.95 -1.35
C LEU A 216 2.00 -23.65 -0.72
N CYS A 217 1.09 -22.88 -0.11
CA CYS A 217 -0.10 -23.43 0.51
C CYS A 217 -0.98 -24.18 -0.51
N LEU A 218 -1.18 -23.61 -1.70
CA LEU A 218 -1.93 -24.25 -2.79
C LEU A 218 -1.20 -25.49 -3.33
N ALA A 219 0.12 -25.46 -3.46
CA ALA A 219 0.91 -26.62 -3.88
C ALA A 219 0.78 -27.78 -2.87
N ILE A 220 0.77 -27.50 -1.56
CA ILE A 220 0.56 -28.51 -0.52
C ILE A 220 -0.85 -29.14 -0.64
N VAL A 221 -1.88 -28.33 -0.85
CA VAL A 221 -3.27 -28.81 -1.04
C VAL A 221 -3.39 -29.64 -2.32
N GLY A 222 -2.82 -29.17 -3.44
CA GLY A 222 -2.80 -29.92 -4.69
C GLY A 222 -2.07 -31.25 -4.57
N ALA A 223 -0.96 -31.29 -3.83
CA ALA A 223 -0.22 -32.51 -3.56
C ALA A 223 -1.04 -33.54 -2.76
N TYR A 224 -1.91 -33.11 -1.86
CA TYR A 224 -2.87 -33.99 -1.19
C TYR A 224 -3.87 -34.61 -2.18
N HIS A 225 -4.49 -33.79 -3.03
CA HIS A 225 -5.43 -34.29 -4.04
C HIS A 225 -4.77 -35.23 -5.06
N HIS A 226 -3.48 -35.01 -5.36
CA HIS A 226 -2.68 -35.86 -6.22
C HIS A 226 -2.12 -37.11 -5.49
N GLY A 227 -2.28 -37.22 -4.17
CA GLY A 227 -1.77 -38.35 -3.39
C GLY A 227 -0.25 -38.33 -3.14
N TRP A 228 0.41 -37.20 -3.30
CA TRP A 228 1.83 -37.00 -2.95
C TRP A 228 2.04 -36.75 -1.46
N MET A 229 0.99 -36.34 -0.74
CA MET A 229 1.00 -36.10 0.70
C MET A 229 -0.21 -36.73 1.38
N ASP A 230 -0.02 -37.25 2.59
CA ASP A 230 -1.14 -37.65 3.45
C ASP A 230 -1.82 -36.43 4.10
N ARG A 231 -3.04 -36.65 4.59
CA ARG A 231 -3.88 -35.59 5.17
C ARG A 231 -3.24 -34.93 6.40
N HIS A 232 -2.61 -35.70 7.29
CA HIS A 232 -2.03 -35.19 8.53
C HIS A 232 -0.87 -34.23 8.24
N ASN A 233 0.07 -34.63 7.37
CA ASN A 233 1.17 -33.78 6.96
C ASN A 233 0.68 -32.55 6.19
N THR A 234 -0.30 -32.71 5.30
CA THR A 234 -0.90 -31.61 4.54
C THR A 234 -1.45 -30.52 5.47
N VAL A 235 -2.24 -30.90 6.47
CA VAL A 235 -2.81 -29.95 7.45
C VAL A 235 -1.69 -29.28 8.25
N SER A 236 -0.70 -30.05 8.73
CA SER A 236 0.44 -29.52 9.49
C SER A 236 1.21 -28.43 8.76
N TYR A 237 1.59 -28.65 7.50
CA TYR A 237 2.34 -27.66 6.70
C TYR A 237 1.46 -26.49 6.26
N ALA A 238 0.19 -26.74 5.96
CA ALA A 238 -0.74 -25.69 5.60
C ALA A 238 -1.00 -24.72 6.78
N LEU A 239 -1.11 -25.22 8.01
CA LEU A 239 -1.18 -24.39 9.22
C LEU A 239 0.11 -23.56 9.40
N SER A 240 1.27 -24.14 9.13
CA SER A 240 2.54 -23.40 9.16
C SER A 240 2.61 -22.30 8.09
N CYS A 241 1.98 -22.50 6.91
CA CYS A 241 1.85 -21.46 5.90
C CYS A 241 1.00 -20.28 6.39
N ILE A 242 -0.10 -20.55 7.09
CA ILE A 242 -0.92 -19.50 7.71
C ILE A 242 -0.10 -18.75 8.76
N ALA A 243 0.62 -19.47 9.62
CA ALA A 243 1.35 -18.88 10.73
C ALA A 243 2.41 -17.86 10.29
N GLY A 244 3.13 -18.13 9.20
CA GLY A 244 4.16 -17.21 8.72
C GLY A 244 3.71 -16.22 7.64
N ALA A 245 2.41 -16.14 7.30
CA ALA A 245 1.91 -15.09 6.43
C ALA A 245 2.04 -13.70 7.09
N HIS A 246 2.43 -12.70 6.29
CA HIS A 246 2.88 -11.40 6.80
C HIS A 246 1.71 -10.46 7.14
N THR A 247 0.58 -10.57 6.45
CA THR A 247 -0.58 -9.68 6.63
C THR A 247 -1.81 -10.42 7.18
N LEU A 248 -2.68 -9.71 7.90
CA LEU A 248 -3.95 -10.26 8.41
C LEU A 248 -4.86 -10.73 7.27
N TRP A 249 -4.89 -10.00 6.15
CA TRP A 249 -5.68 -10.38 4.98
C TRP A 249 -5.20 -11.70 4.38
N GLU A 250 -3.88 -11.87 4.22
CA GLU A 250 -3.29 -13.10 3.67
C GLU A 250 -3.57 -14.31 4.57
N ARG A 251 -3.39 -14.16 5.90
CA ARG A 251 -3.75 -15.20 6.89
C ARG A 251 -5.22 -15.60 6.78
N GLY A 252 -6.12 -14.62 6.79
CA GLY A 252 -7.56 -14.86 6.68
C GLY A 252 -7.95 -15.56 5.38
N ARG A 253 -7.31 -15.19 4.27
CA ARG A 253 -7.51 -15.82 2.95
C ARG A 253 -6.98 -17.26 2.92
N LEU A 254 -5.78 -17.51 3.42
CA LEU A 254 -5.19 -18.85 3.52
C LEU A 254 -6.04 -19.78 4.38
N ALA A 255 -6.42 -19.33 5.58
CA ALA A 255 -7.30 -20.12 6.43
C ALA A 255 -8.64 -20.41 5.74
N ARG A 256 -9.26 -19.41 5.08
CA ARG A 256 -10.48 -19.64 4.31
C ARG A 256 -10.30 -20.71 3.24
N LEU A 257 -9.22 -20.61 2.47
CA LEU A 257 -8.89 -21.54 1.39
C LEU A 257 -8.79 -22.97 1.93
N LEU A 258 -8.06 -23.19 3.04
CA LEU A 258 -7.91 -24.53 3.60
C LEU A 258 -9.23 -25.18 4.00
N PHE A 259 -10.13 -24.42 4.63
CA PHE A 259 -11.46 -24.94 4.99
C PHE A 259 -12.30 -25.29 3.75
N LEU A 260 -12.16 -24.54 2.65
CA LEU A 260 -12.92 -24.77 1.43
C LEU A 260 -12.35 -25.93 0.60
N GLU A 261 -11.03 -26.03 0.48
CA GLU A 261 -10.38 -27.02 -0.38
C GLU A 261 -10.19 -28.37 0.33
N LEU A 262 -9.79 -28.38 1.61
CA LEU A 262 -9.56 -29.63 2.36
C LEU A 262 -10.77 -30.13 3.15
N GLY A 263 -11.79 -29.29 3.33
CA GLY A 263 -12.94 -29.59 4.18
C GLY A 263 -12.51 -29.90 5.61
N LEU A 264 -11.67 -29.05 6.21
CA LEU A 264 -11.09 -29.29 7.53
C LEU A 264 -12.16 -29.55 8.60
N SER A 265 -12.01 -30.66 9.30
CA SER A 265 -12.84 -31.06 10.44
C SER A 265 -12.10 -30.81 11.77
N VAL A 266 -12.82 -30.95 12.89
CA VAL A 266 -12.18 -30.87 14.21
C VAL A 266 -11.15 -31.99 14.41
N ASP A 267 -11.41 -33.19 13.89
CA ASP A 267 -10.49 -34.34 13.97
C ASP A 267 -9.18 -34.09 13.22
N ASP A 268 -9.21 -33.26 12.17
CA ASP A 268 -8.01 -32.83 11.46
C ASP A 268 -7.18 -31.81 12.27
N LEU A 269 -7.83 -31.02 13.13
CA LEU A 269 -7.20 -29.92 13.88
C LEU A 269 -6.63 -30.36 15.22
N LEU A 270 -7.29 -31.29 15.92
CA LEU A 270 -6.86 -31.76 17.25
C LEU A 270 -5.41 -32.28 17.29
N PRO A 271 -4.90 -33.03 16.30
CA PRO A 271 -3.50 -33.45 16.28
C PRO A 271 -2.49 -32.29 16.17
N HIS A 272 -2.95 -31.09 15.81
CA HIS A 272 -2.12 -29.90 15.60
C HIS A 272 -2.48 -28.76 16.55
N LEU A 273 -3.08 -29.07 17.71
CA LEU A 273 -3.70 -28.10 18.60
C LEU A 273 -2.77 -26.94 18.99
N ASN A 274 -1.52 -27.21 19.35
CA ASN A 274 -0.55 -26.17 19.73
C ASN A 274 -0.35 -25.12 18.61
N LYS A 275 -0.26 -25.55 17.34
CA LYS A 275 -0.14 -24.63 16.20
C LYS A 275 -1.41 -23.80 16.01
N VAL A 276 -2.57 -24.40 16.25
CA VAL A 276 -3.86 -23.72 16.13
C VAL A 276 -4.06 -22.72 17.27
N GLU A 277 -3.63 -23.05 18.48
CA GLU A 277 -3.60 -22.14 19.63
C GLU A 277 -2.71 -20.92 19.35
N GLU A 278 -1.52 -21.11 18.78
CA GLU A 278 -0.65 -20.01 18.35
C GLU A 278 -1.35 -19.09 17.33
N LEU A 279 -2.08 -19.65 16.36
CA LEU A 279 -2.85 -18.88 15.39
C LEU A 279 -3.99 -18.09 16.05
N ILE A 280 -4.70 -18.70 17.01
CA ILE A 280 -5.79 -18.04 17.75
C ILE A 280 -5.25 -16.94 18.67
N ALA A 281 -4.09 -17.17 19.28
CA ALA A 281 -3.41 -16.23 20.17
C ALA A 281 -3.08 -14.88 19.50
N THR A 282 -2.97 -14.86 18.17
CA THR A 282 -2.81 -13.60 17.40
C THR A 282 -3.98 -12.63 17.57
N GLY A 283 -5.16 -13.11 18.01
CA GLY A 283 -6.37 -12.31 18.15
C GLY A 283 -7.02 -11.90 16.82
N ASP A 284 -6.55 -12.45 15.69
CA ASP A 284 -7.09 -12.22 14.36
C ASP A 284 -8.55 -12.72 14.28
N PRO A 285 -9.53 -11.85 13.94
CA PRO A 285 -10.93 -12.21 13.78
C PRO A 285 -11.18 -13.42 12.86
N ALA A 286 -10.38 -13.58 11.80
CA ALA A 286 -10.53 -14.69 10.86
C ALA A 286 -10.05 -16.01 11.47
N MET A 287 -8.95 -16.01 12.23
CA MET A 287 -8.45 -17.20 12.92
C MET A 287 -9.41 -17.62 14.03
N VAL A 288 -9.85 -16.69 14.87
CA VAL A 288 -10.80 -16.94 15.94
C VAL A 288 -12.12 -17.50 15.39
N SER A 289 -12.67 -16.90 14.33
CA SER A 289 -13.97 -17.33 13.79
C SER A 289 -13.93 -18.72 13.16
N ARG A 290 -12.78 -19.13 12.59
CA ARG A 290 -12.65 -20.41 11.89
C ARG A 290 -12.20 -21.54 12.82
N PHE A 291 -11.21 -21.28 13.66
CA PHE A 291 -10.58 -22.29 14.51
C PHE A 291 -11.16 -22.31 15.92
N ALA A 292 -11.23 -21.17 16.61
CA ALA A 292 -11.63 -21.15 18.02
C ALA A 292 -13.08 -21.62 18.21
N LEU A 293 -14.03 -21.12 17.39
CA LEU A 293 -15.46 -21.47 17.51
C LEU A 293 -15.75 -22.96 17.29
N SER A 294 -14.98 -23.62 16.42
CA SER A 294 -15.12 -25.04 16.10
C SER A 294 -14.46 -25.92 17.15
N LEU A 295 -13.33 -25.50 17.75
CA LEU A 295 -12.59 -26.27 18.76
C LEU A 295 -13.13 -26.16 20.19
N MET A 296 -13.75 -25.03 20.57
CA MET A 296 -14.26 -24.79 21.93
C MET A 296 -15.08 -25.94 22.56
N PRO A 297 -15.96 -26.67 21.84
CA PRO A 297 -16.72 -27.79 22.40
C PRO A 297 -15.89 -29.05 22.65
N HIS A 298 -14.69 -29.14 22.10
CA HIS A 298 -13.89 -30.38 22.03
C HIS A 298 -12.61 -30.30 22.87
N VAL A 299 -12.33 -29.15 23.51
CA VAL A 299 -11.17 -28.95 24.38
C VAL A 299 -11.61 -28.64 25.80
N THR A 300 -10.77 -28.98 26.78
CA THR A 300 -11.00 -28.73 28.21
C THR A 300 -9.70 -28.28 28.89
N GLY A 301 -9.77 -27.88 30.16
CA GLY A 301 -8.58 -27.51 30.94
C GLY A 301 -7.84 -26.30 30.35
N GLN A 302 -6.51 -26.38 30.33
CA GLN A 302 -5.64 -25.30 29.86
C GLN A 302 -5.86 -24.95 28.38
N ASN A 303 -6.05 -25.95 27.51
CA ASN A 303 -6.30 -25.73 26.09
C ASN A 303 -7.61 -24.94 25.85
N PHE A 304 -8.62 -25.14 26.70
CA PHE A 304 -9.84 -24.32 26.64
C PHE A 304 -9.55 -22.86 26.99
N VAL A 305 -8.71 -22.60 28.00
CA VAL A 305 -8.26 -21.25 28.35
C VAL A 305 -7.48 -20.62 27.21
N ASP A 306 -6.51 -21.34 26.64
CA ASP A 306 -5.61 -20.85 25.59
C ASP A 306 -6.36 -20.51 24.28
N ILE A 307 -7.50 -21.17 24.03
CA ILE A 307 -8.39 -20.84 22.91
C ILE A 307 -9.35 -19.69 23.25
N VAL A 308 -10.01 -19.74 24.41
CA VAL A 308 -11.11 -18.82 24.74
C VAL A 308 -10.59 -17.44 25.13
N LEU A 309 -9.48 -17.37 25.85
CA LEU A 309 -8.95 -16.11 26.36
C LEU A 309 -8.52 -15.15 25.23
N PRO A 310 -7.73 -15.56 24.22
CA PRO A 310 -7.44 -14.68 23.08
C PRO A 310 -8.70 -14.37 22.26
N ALA A 311 -9.60 -15.34 22.11
CA ALA A 311 -10.85 -15.16 21.37
C ALA A 311 -11.77 -14.09 21.97
N LEU A 312 -11.85 -13.99 23.31
CA LEU A 312 -12.60 -12.94 24.01
C LEU A 312 -11.97 -11.55 23.85
N ASN A 313 -10.64 -11.49 23.74
CA ASN A 313 -9.88 -10.25 23.54
C ASN A 313 -9.71 -9.86 22.05
N CYS A 314 -10.45 -10.51 21.14
CA CYS A 314 -10.42 -10.19 19.72
C CYS A 314 -10.83 -8.72 19.47
N ARG A 315 -10.19 -8.08 18.49
CA ARG A 315 -10.37 -6.64 18.19
C ARG A 315 -11.77 -6.28 17.67
N THR A 316 -12.53 -7.25 17.15
CA THR A 316 -13.83 -6.98 16.49
C THR A 316 -15.01 -7.42 17.35
N ALA A 317 -15.94 -6.50 17.57
CA ALA A 317 -17.15 -6.77 18.34
C ALA A 317 -17.99 -7.92 17.75
N LYS A 318 -18.02 -8.06 16.43
CA LYS A 318 -18.74 -9.15 15.73
C LYS A 318 -18.21 -10.53 16.14
N THR A 319 -16.90 -10.72 16.10
CA THR A 319 -16.27 -11.99 16.44
C THR A 319 -16.38 -12.27 17.94
N THR A 320 -16.14 -11.28 18.80
CA THR A 320 -16.33 -11.43 20.24
C THR A 320 -17.78 -11.82 20.59
N VAL A 321 -18.78 -11.25 19.92
CA VAL A 321 -20.19 -11.65 20.08
C VAL A 321 -20.42 -13.10 19.64
N ALA A 322 -19.78 -13.56 18.56
CA ALA A 322 -19.87 -14.96 18.12
C ALA A 322 -19.27 -15.91 19.16
N VAL A 323 -18.11 -15.56 19.72
CA VAL A 323 -17.45 -16.30 20.81
C VAL A 323 -18.35 -16.37 22.04
N LEU A 324 -18.89 -15.23 22.51
CA LEU A 324 -19.80 -15.20 23.65
C LEU A 324 -21.06 -16.04 23.42
N ASN A 325 -21.66 -15.97 22.22
CA ASN A 325 -22.79 -16.83 21.88
C ASN A 325 -22.41 -18.31 21.93
N ARG A 326 -21.21 -18.68 21.44
CA ARG A 326 -20.73 -20.05 21.48
C ARG A 326 -20.57 -20.53 22.92
N LEU A 327 -19.92 -19.74 23.78
CA LEU A 327 -19.75 -20.07 25.21
C LEU A 327 -21.09 -20.24 25.95
N ILE A 328 -22.11 -19.43 25.63
CA ILE A 328 -23.45 -19.57 26.22
C ILE A 328 -24.11 -20.92 25.86
N THR A 329 -23.74 -21.53 24.72
CA THR A 329 -24.26 -22.84 24.33
C THR A 329 -23.53 -24.01 24.98
N LEU A 330 -22.37 -23.77 25.59
CA LEU A 330 -21.55 -24.80 26.23
C LEU A 330 -21.90 -24.93 27.73
N PRO A 331 -21.65 -26.09 28.34
CA PRO A 331 -21.66 -26.22 29.80
C PRO A 331 -20.71 -25.20 30.44
N ALA A 332 -21.03 -24.74 31.65
CA ALA A 332 -20.12 -23.89 32.40
C ALA A 332 -18.82 -24.65 32.70
N PRO A 333 -17.63 -24.06 32.46
CA PRO A 333 -16.36 -24.70 32.80
C PRO A 333 -16.14 -24.71 34.31
N ASP A 334 -15.10 -25.40 34.77
CA ASP A 334 -14.75 -25.45 36.19
C ASP A 334 -14.45 -24.06 36.77
N GLN A 335 -14.67 -23.90 38.08
CA GLN A 335 -14.59 -22.60 38.76
C GLN A 335 -13.21 -21.93 38.64
N ASP A 336 -12.13 -22.72 38.55
CA ASP A 336 -10.77 -22.22 38.35
C ASP A 336 -10.61 -21.56 36.96
N ILE A 337 -11.20 -22.14 35.91
CA ILE A 337 -11.23 -21.58 34.56
C ILE A 337 -12.11 -20.33 34.51
N ILE A 338 -13.28 -20.39 35.15
CA ILE A 338 -14.19 -19.23 35.25
C ILE A 338 -13.45 -18.04 35.87
N SER A 339 -12.69 -18.27 36.94
CA SER A 339 -11.94 -17.22 37.65
C SER A 339 -10.88 -16.54 36.75
N ILE A 340 -10.29 -17.28 35.80
CA ILE A 340 -9.34 -16.74 34.81
C ILE A 340 -10.06 -15.88 33.76
N LEU A 341 -11.26 -16.30 33.32
CA LEU A 341 -11.98 -15.63 32.23
C LEU A 341 -12.83 -14.43 32.69
N ILE A 342 -13.27 -14.41 33.95
CA ILE A 342 -14.12 -13.33 34.51
C ILE A 342 -13.55 -11.93 34.27
N PRO A 343 -12.27 -11.62 34.59
CA PRO A 343 -11.74 -10.26 34.41
C PRO A 343 -11.84 -9.76 32.96
N HIS A 344 -11.72 -10.67 31.98
CA HIS A 344 -11.84 -10.34 30.57
C HIS A 344 -13.30 -10.12 30.16
N ILE A 345 -14.24 -10.89 30.72
CA ILE A 345 -15.68 -10.71 30.49
C ILE A 345 -16.17 -9.40 31.15
N GLU A 346 -15.68 -9.07 32.34
CA GLU A 346 -15.97 -7.80 33.02
C GLU A 346 -15.45 -6.60 32.22
N LYS A 347 -14.26 -6.70 31.64
CA LYS A 347 -13.74 -5.68 30.72
C LYS A 347 -14.67 -5.47 29.51
N LEU A 348 -15.28 -6.53 28.98
CA LEU A 348 -16.26 -6.42 27.89
C LEU A 348 -17.57 -5.73 28.34
N LEU A 349 -17.92 -5.79 29.62
CA LEU A 349 -19.08 -5.07 30.17
C LEU A 349 -18.84 -3.56 30.28
N SER A 350 -17.60 -3.15 30.58
CA SER A 350 -17.24 -1.73 30.74
C SER A 350 -16.88 -1.04 29.43
N THR A 351 -16.25 -1.74 28.49
CA THR A 351 -15.70 -1.16 27.24
C THR A 351 -16.37 -1.66 25.96
N GLY A 352 -17.24 -2.67 26.05
CA GLY A 352 -17.86 -3.29 24.87
C GLY A 352 -19.03 -2.49 24.31
N HIS A 353 -19.34 -2.68 23.02
CA HIS A 353 -20.57 -2.14 22.44
C HIS A 353 -21.83 -2.81 23.03
N HIS A 354 -22.99 -2.15 22.91
CA HIS A 354 -24.28 -2.59 23.49
C HIS A 354 -24.60 -4.09 23.27
N THR A 355 -24.34 -4.64 22.08
CA THR A 355 -24.58 -6.06 21.80
C THR A 355 -23.61 -6.99 22.52
N THR A 356 -22.34 -6.60 22.62
CA THR A 356 -21.31 -7.35 23.35
C THR A 356 -21.63 -7.38 24.84
N ILE A 357 -21.96 -6.23 25.43
CA ILE A 357 -22.39 -6.12 26.84
C ILE A 357 -23.57 -7.06 27.09
N LYS A 358 -24.63 -6.97 26.28
CA LYS A 358 -25.83 -7.82 26.44
C LYS A 358 -25.49 -9.33 26.42
N LYS A 359 -24.55 -9.75 25.59
CA LYS A 359 -24.14 -11.16 25.48
C LYS A 359 -23.21 -11.57 26.63
N ALA A 360 -22.26 -10.73 27.03
CA ALA A 360 -21.41 -10.95 28.19
C ALA A 360 -22.24 -11.07 29.49
N THR A 361 -23.24 -10.20 29.68
CA THR A 361 -24.20 -10.31 30.79
C THR A 361 -24.96 -11.64 30.77
N LYS A 362 -25.39 -12.09 29.59
CA LYS A 362 -26.08 -13.38 29.44
C LYS A 362 -25.15 -14.55 29.78
N LEU A 363 -23.87 -14.47 29.40
CA LEU A 363 -22.86 -15.48 29.72
C LEU A 363 -22.61 -15.59 31.24
N LEU A 364 -22.40 -14.47 31.94
CA LEU A 364 -22.22 -14.48 33.40
C LEU A 364 -23.43 -15.09 34.11
N LYS A 365 -24.65 -14.76 33.68
CA LYS A 365 -25.88 -15.38 34.20
C LYS A 365 -25.92 -16.89 33.94
N HIS A 366 -25.52 -17.33 32.74
CA HIS A 366 -25.44 -18.75 32.39
C HIS A 366 -24.41 -19.51 33.25
N TRP A 367 -23.31 -18.86 33.62
CA TRP A 367 -22.28 -19.40 34.51
C TRP A 367 -22.56 -19.17 36.00
N ASN A 368 -23.75 -18.68 36.38
CA ASN A 368 -24.13 -18.34 37.75
C ASN A 368 -23.16 -17.37 38.46
N GLN A 369 -22.49 -16.51 37.70
CA GLN A 369 -21.60 -15.48 38.24
C GLN A 369 -22.36 -14.18 38.48
N PRO A 370 -21.98 -13.40 39.52
CA PRO A 370 -22.56 -12.08 39.72
C PRO A 370 -22.30 -11.24 38.48
N VAL A 371 -23.35 -10.60 37.96
CA VAL A 371 -23.19 -9.56 36.95
C VAL A 371 -22.85 -8.30 37.74
N PRO A 372 -21.65 -7.71 37.59
CA PRO A 372 -21.37 -6.41 38.18
C PRO A 372 -22.50 -5.46 37.77
N GLU A 373 -23.08 -4.72 38.73
CA GLU A 373 -23.98 -3.62 38.37
C GLU A 373 -23.27 -2.83 37.30
N ALA A 374 -23.91 -2.70 36.13
CA ALA A 374 -23.33 -1.91 35.07
C ALA A 374 -23.05 -0.54 35.69
N GLN A 375 -21.77 -0.24 35.95
CA GLN A 375 -21.28 1.10 35.73
C GLN A 375 -21.57 1.32 34.25
N GLN A 376 -22.81 1.71 33.97
CA GLN A 376 -23.09 2.58 32.85
C GLN A 376 -22.03 3.66 33.04
N CYS A 377 -20.96 3.58 32.24
CA CYS A 377 -20.16 4.75 31.97
C CYS A 377 -21.17 5.73 31.42
N GLN A 378 -21.75 6.53 32.31
CA GLN A 378 -22.73 7.53 31.97
C GLN A 378 -21.90 8.49 31.14
N ARG A 379 -21.99 8.36 29.82
CA ARG A 379 -21.20 9.15 28.89
C ARG A 379 -21.42 10.59 29.27
N SER A 380 -20.36 11.23 29.75
CA SER A 380 -20.34 12.66 30.01
C SER A 380 -20.08 13.32 28.67
N TYR A 381 -20.89 14.31 28.34
CA TYR A 381 -20.71 15.13 27.15
C TYR A 381 -20.44 16.55 27.60
N ALA A 382 -19.44 17.19 27.01
CA ALA A 382 -19.07 18.57 27.30
C ALA A 382 -19.04 19.38 26.01
N TRP A 383 -19.58 20.60 26.05
CA TRP A 383 -19.39 21.55 24.97
C TRP A 383 -18.06 22.27 25.17
N ILE A 384 -17.04 21.84 24.44
CA ILE A 384 -15.71 22.45 24.42
C ILE A 384 -15.57 23.20 23.10
N ASN A 385 -15.24 24.49 23.16
CA ASN A 385 -14.91 25.24 21.94
C ASN A 385 -13.63 24.70 21.32
N PRO A 386 -13.48 24.71 19.99
CA PRO A 386 -12.25 24.28 19.33
C PRO A 386 -11.03 24.90 20.00
N PRO A 387 -10.00 24.09 20.32
CA PRO A 387 -8.72 24.61 20.79
C PRO A 387 -8.17 25.66 19.84
N GLN A 388 -7.31 26.53 20.35
CA GLN A 388 -6.58 27.46 19.50
C GLN A 388 -5.74 26.67 18.48
N LEU A 389 -5.71 27.14 17.24
CA LEU A 389 -4.85 26.59 16.20
C LEU A 389 -3.40 26.55 16.71
N TRP A 390 -2.80 25.37 16.64
CA TRP A 390 -1.42 25.15 17.07
C TRP A 390 -0.42 26.00 16.28
N GLU A 391 0.74 26.23 16.88
CA GLU A 391 1.86 26.87 16.18
C GLU A 391 2.53 25.84 15.27
N LEU A 392 2.55 26.13 13.96
CA LEU A 392 3.11 25.24 12.94
C LEU A 392 4.66 25.17 13.04
N PRO A 393 5.25 24.02 13.41
CA PRO A 393 6.69 23.87 13.53
C PRO A 393 7.41 23.80 12.18
N ARG A 394 8.64 24.31 12.15
CA ARG A 394 9.55 24.14 11.01
C ARG A 394 9.88 22.66 10.79
N PHE A 395 10.11 22.30 9.54
CA PHE A 395 10.61 20.96 9.22
C PHE A 395 12.09 20.85 9.60
N GLU A 396 12.40 19.97 10.55
CA GLU A 396 13.76 19.71 11.01
C GLU A 396 14.17 18.29 10.68
N ARG A 397 14.95 18.09 9.60
CA ARG A 397 15.58 16.79 9.29
C ARG A 397 16.84 16.49 10.10
N GLY A 398 17.54 17.55 10.52
CA GLY A 398 18.86 17.50 11.17
C GLY A 398 20.00 17.07 10.23
N THR A 399 21.24 17.13 10.72
CA THR A 399 22.45 16.81 9.93
C THR A 399 22.48 15.36 9.45
N ALA A 400 22.78 15.15 8.16
CA ALA A 400 22.89 13.82 7.56
C ALA A 400 24.02 13.00 8.18
N SER A 401 23.70 11.77 8.61
CA SER A 401 24.64 10.78 9.14
C SER A 401 24.09 9.37 8.88
N VAL A 402 24.94 8.35 9.03
CA VAL A 402 24.55 6.94 8.91
C VAL A 402 23.43 6.61 9.89
N GLU A 403 23.52 7.11 11.13
CA GLU A 403 22.53 6.87 12.18
C GLU A 403 21.17 7.47 11.83
N LYS A 404 21.13 8.72 11.36
CA LYS A 404 19.87 9.37 11.01
C LYS A 404 19.20 8.78 9.78
N LEU A 405 19.99 8.45 8.75
CA LEU A 405 19.44 7.79 7.57
C LEU A 405 18.91 6.39 7.92
N THR A 406 19.65 5.62 8.73
CA THR A 406 19.20 4.31 9.20
C THR A 406 17.92 4.42 10.03
N HIS A 407 17.82 5.44 10.89
CA HIS A 407 16.61 5.69 11.67
C HIS A 407 15.42 6.05 10.77
N ALA A 408 15.61 6.91 9.76
CA ALA A 408 14.56 7.25 8.80
C ALA A 408 14.06 6.00 8.05
N VAL A 409 14.98 5.11 7.62
CA VAL A 409 14.62 3.81 7.04
C VAL A 409 13.76 3.00 8.01
N GLN A 410 14.22 2.80 9.25
CA GLN A 410 13.48 2.04 10.28
C GLN A 410 12.08 2.61 10.56
N THR A 411 11.92 3.93 10.53
CA THR A 411 10.61 4.57 10.67
C THR A 411 9.69 4.23 9.50
N LEU A 412 10.19 4.30 8.26
CA LEU A 412 9.44 3.87 7.09
C LEU A 412 9.09 2.37 7.14
N GLU A 413 9.99 1.51 7.65
CA GLU A 413 9.72 0.08 7.85
C GLU A 413 8.60 -0.16 8.86
N LYS A 414 8.71 0.47 10.03
CA LYS A 414 7.74 0.32 11.12
C LYS A 414 6.35 0.80 10.73
N ARG A 415 6.26 1.81 9.85
CA ARG A 415 4.99 2.35 9.32
C ARG A 415 4.52 1.66 8.05
N GLU A 416 5.21 0.59 7.62
CA GLU A 416 4.89 -0.17 6.41
C GLU A 416 4.91 0.68 5.10
N LEU A 417 5.71 1.75 5.08
CA LEU A 417 5.79 2.71 3.97
C LEU A 417 6.85 2.35 2.91
N ILE A 418 7.73 1.38 3.19
CA ILE A 418 8.89 0.98 2.35
C ILE A 418 8.53 0.79 0.87
N ASN A 419 7.37 0.21 0.57
CA ASN A 419 6.94 -0.13 -0.79
C ASN A 419 5.69 0.64 -1.23
N ARG A 420 5.38 1.75 -0.55
CA ARG A 420 4.18 2.55 -0.82
C ARG A 420 4.63 3.92 -1.31
N LEU A 421 4.99 4.00 -2.59
CA LEU A 421 5.33 5.29 -3.24
C LEU A 421 4.14 6.25 -3.26
N SER A 422 2.92 5.74 -3.13
CA SER A 422 1.70 6.53 -2.92
C SER A 422 1.61 7.19 -1.54
N ALA A 423 2.39 6.73 -0.55
CA ALA A 423 2.38 7.28 0.80
C ALA A 423 3.34 8.46 0.90
N PHE A 424 2.81 9.68 0.69
CA PHE A 424 3.58 10.91 0.75
C PHE A 424 3.41 11.59 2.11
N ASP A 425 4.44 11.48 2.96
CA ASP A 425 4.44 12.11 4.27
C ASP A 425 5.80 12.68 4.68
N LEU A 426 5.81 13.33 5.83
CA LEU A 426 6.99 13.96 6.41
C LEU A 426 8.20 13.01 6.56
N GLU A 427 7.96 11.73 6.83
CA GLU A 427 9.03 10.75 7.06
C GLU A 427 9.67 10.30 5.76
N LEU A 428 8.90 10.20 4.68
CA LEU A 428 9.44 10.00 3.35
C LEU A 428 10.34 11.17 2.92
N GLU A 429 9.89 12.41 3.12
CA GLU A 429 10.70 13.59 2.76
C GLU A 429 11.99 13.70 3.59
N ARG A 430 11.92 13.33 4.87
CA ARG A 430 13.08 13.21 5.75
C ARG A 430 14.08 12.19 5.21
N PHE A 431 13.60 11.01 4.80
CA PHE A 431 14.43 9.97 4.20
C PHE A 431 15.11 10.45 2.91
N LEU A 432 14.36 10.96 1.94
CA LEU A 432 14.90 11.39 0.64
C LEU A 432 15.96 12.48 0.80
N THR A 433 15.71 13.45 1.68
CA THR A 433 16.65 14.57 1.89
C THR A 433 17.92 14.12 2.63
N LEU A 434 17.80 13.24 3.64
CA LEU A 434 18.96 12.66 4.33
C LEU A 434 19.79 11.77 3.40
N ALA A 435 19.12 11.01 2.53
CA ALA A 435 19.78 10.15 1.54
C ALA A 435 20.61 10.97 0.55
N ASN A 436 20.06 12.05 -0.01
CA ASN A 436 20.79 12.92 -0.93
C ASN A 436 22.02 13.56 -0.26
N ASP A 437 21.84 14.13 0.93
CA ASP A 437 22.94 14.80 1.63
C ASP A 437 24.06 13.85 2.02
N LEU A 438 23.73 12.66 2.55
CA LEU A 438 24.75 11.66 2.90
C LEU A 438 25.42 11.12 1.64
N ALA A 439 24.67 10.87 0.56
CA ALA A 439 25.24 10.39 -0.70
C ALA A 439 26.22 11.42 -1.30
N ARG A 440 25.98 12.71 -1.11
CA ARG A 440 26.88 13.79 -1.57
C ARG A 440 28.14 13.94 -0.71
N THR A 441 28.05 13.76 0.61
CA THR A 441 29.18 13.97 1.52
C THR A 441 30.01 12.71 1.77
N ASP A 442 29.36 11.55 1.86
CA ASP A 442 29.97 10.22 2.03
C ASP A 442 29.19 9.16 1.22
N PRO A 443 29.47 9.06 -0.09
CA PRO A 443 28.78 8.11 -0.96
C PRO A 443 28.93 6.66 -0.50
N ALA A 444 30.07 6.29 0.10
CA ALA A 444 30.31 4.92 0.55
C ALA A 444 29.41 4.56 1.74
N ALA A 445 29.29 5.47 2.71
CA ALA A 445 28.37 5.32 3.84
C ALA A 445 26.90 5.27 3.39
N ALA A 446 26.50 6.15 2.46
CA ALA A 446 25.15 6.12 1.89
C ALA A 446 24.83 4.78 1.21
N LYS A 447 25.75 4.26 0.37
CA LYS A 447 25.60 2.95 -0.29
C LYS A 447 25.49 1.80 0.71
N ALA A 448 26.25 1.85 1.81
CA ALA A 448 26.22 0.82 2.84
C ALA A 448 24.87 0.72 3.58
N VAL A 449 24.18 1.85 3.75
CA VAL A 449 22.83 1.91 4.33
C VAL A 449 21.80 1.52 3.26
N LEU A 450 21.74 2.28 2.16
CA LEU A 450 20.72 2.16 1.11
C LEU A 450 20.77 0.80 0.39
N GLY A 451 21.95 0.19 0.24
CA GLY A 451 22.11 -1.13 -0.37
C GLY A 451 21.46 -2.27 0.43
N LYS A 452 21.17 -2.06 1.71
CA LYS A 452 20.46 -3.03 2.56
C LYS A 452 18.96 -2.74 2.68
N THR A 453 18.50 -1.67 2.05
CA THR A 453 17.16 -1.12 2.23
C THR A 453 16.30 -1.45 1.00
N PRO A 454 15.35 -2.39 1.08
CA PRO A 454 14.51 -2.77 -0.05
C PRO A 454 13.34 -1.79 -0.24
N ILE A 455 13.62 -0.48 -0.23
CA ILE A 455 12.62 0.59 -0.42
C ILE A 455 12.34 0.78 -1.92
N PHE A 456 11.07 1.04 -2.25
CA PHE A 456 10.57 1.48 -3.56
C PHE A 456 11.03 0.58 -4.70
N ASN A 457 10.58 -0.67 -4.70
CA ASN A 457 10.93 -1.65 -5.75
C ASN A 457 12.46 -1.77 -5.95
N ARG A 458 13.21 -1.72 -4.83
CA ARG A 458 14.68 -1.85 -4.77
C ARG A 458 15.46 -0.70 -5.40
N ILE A 459 14.87 0.46 -5.65
CA ILE A 459 15.57 1.61 -6.24
C ILE A 459 16.86 1.98 -5.47
N CYS A 460 16.81 1.91 -4.13
CA CYS A 460 17.94 2.17 -3.25
C CYS A 460 19.09 1.18 -3.49
N GLN A 461 18.75 -0.10 -3.69
CA GLN A 461 19.72 -1.17 -3.92
C GLN A 461 20.32 -1.07 -5.32
N ILE A 462 19.51 -0.77 -6.33
CA ILE A 462 19.95 -0.57 -7.72
C ILE A 462 20.96 0.58 -7.77
N TRP A 463 20.63 1.71 -7.14
CA TRP A 463 21.56 2.83 -7.02
C TRP A 463 22.84 2.44 -6.27
N ALA A 464 22.72 1.73 -5.15
CA ALA A 464 23.88 1.32 -4.35
C ALA A 464 24.84 0.39 -5.12
N LEU A 465 24.31 -0.43 -6.03
CA LEU A 465 25.07 -1.29 -6.94
C LEU A 465 25.72 -0.53 -8.11
N GLY A 466 25.50 0.79 -8.22
CA GLY A 466 26.03 1.63 -9.30
C GLY A 466 25.33 1.45 -10.63
N SER A 467 24.12 0.87 -10.62
CA SER A 467 23.26 0.74 -11.80
C SER A 467 22.31 1.95 -11.88
N ASN A 468 21.79 2.26 -13.06
CA ASN A 468 20.86 3.38 -13.24
C ASN A 468 19.50 3.03 -12.59
N PRO A 469 19.09 3.72 -11.51
CA PRO A 469 17.85 3.41 -10.83
C PRO A 469 16.66 3.94 -11.62
N HIS A 470 15.85 3.05 -12.18
CA HIS A 470 14.59 3.40 -12.85
C HIS A 470 13.42 2.65 -12.24
N LEU A 471 12.34 3.37 -11.95
CA LEU A 471 11.07 2.78 -11.57
C LEU A 471 10.23 2.52 -12.82
N ARG A 472 9.65 1.33 -12.93
CA ARG A 472 8.65 1.05 -13.96
C ARG A 472 7.35 1.74 -13.54
N ILE A 473 6.99 2.80 -14.25
CA ILE A 473 5.77 3.59 -14.02
C ILE A 473 4.57 2.74 -14.48
N THR A 474 3.62 2.45 -13.59
CA THR A 474 2.56 1.45 -13.87
C THR A 474 1.13 1.87 -13.53
N THR A 475 0.91 3.10 -13.06
CA THR A 475 -0.42 3.55 -12.58
C THR A 475 -0.73 5.00 -12.98
N ASN A 476 -1.77 5.62 -12.42
CA ASN A 476 -2.40 6.90 -12.81
C ASN A 476 -1.60 8.18 -12.49
N TYR A 477 -1.97 9.30 -13.12
CA TYR A 477 -1.26 10.59 -13.18
C TYR A 477 -0.54 11.09 -11.90
N LEU A 478 -1.12 10.92 -10.69
CA LEU A 478 -0.53 11.41 -9.44
C LEU A 478 0.52 10.47 -8.86
N ALA A 479 0.23 9.17 -8.84
CA ALA A 479 1.20 8.15 -8.46
C ALA A 479 2.38 8.17 -9.42
N GLU A 480 2.13 8.46 -10.71
CA GLU A 480 3.17 8.69 -11.71
C GLU A 480 4.12 9.83 -11.31
N LEU A 481 3.64 10.99 -10.85
CA LEU A 481 4.51 12.12 -10.49
C LEU A 481 5.47 11.76 -9.34
N ILE A 482 4.97 11.07 -8.31
CA ILE A 482 5.81 10.69 -7.16
C ILE A 482 6.83 9.63 -7.57
N GLU A 483 6.40 8.60 -8.31
CA GLU A 483 7.28 7.57 -8.84
C GLU A 483 8.36 8.17 -9.76
N ARG A 484 7.98 9.08 -10.66
CA ARG A 484 8.91 9.81 -11.54
C ARG A 484 9.89 10.66 -10.74
N ARG A 485 9.42 11.46 -9.77
CA ARG A 485 10.29 12.25 -8.89
C ARG A 485 11.29 11.37 -8.16
N VAL A 486 10.84 10.29 -7.53
CA VAL A 486 11.73 9.37 -6.80
C VAL A 486 12.75 8.75 -7.75
N SER A 487 12.33 8.34 -8.95
CA SER A 487 13.24 7.81 -9.97
C SER A 487 14.32 8.82 -10.35
N GLU A 488 13.95 10.07 -10.65
CA GLU A 488 14.90 11.13 -11.00
C GLU A 488 15.85 11.47 -9.85
N LEU A 489 15.32 11.58 -8.63
CA LEU A 489 16.11 11.87 -7.43
C LEU A 489 17.18 10.80 -7.21
N PHE A 490 16.83 9.51 -7.35
CA PHE A 490 17.81 8.44 -7.22
C PHE A 490 18.79 8.39 -8.39
N ALA A 491 18.36 8.70 -9.62
CA ALA A 491 19.25 8.77 -10.77
C ALA A 491 20.26 9.93 -10.66
N ALA A 492 19.90 10.99 -9.95
CA ALA A 492 20.73 12.18 -9.67
C ALA A 492 21.36 12.18 -8.27
N LEU A 493 21.17 11.12 -7.49
CA LEU A 493 21.52 11.12 -6.07
C LEU A 493 23.03 11.33 -5.93
N SER A 494 23.45 12.18 -4.99
CA SER A 494 24.82 12.71 -4.81
C SER A 494 25.23 13.88 -5.69
N GLU A 495 24.50 14.18 -6.78
CA GLU A 495 24.77 15.35 -7.63
C GLU A 495 24.00 16.59 -7.17
N LEU A 496 22.83 16.40 -6.55
CA LEU A 496 21.94 17.50 -6.20
C LEU A 496 22.44 18.28 -4.96
N PRO A 497 22.50 19.63 -5.03
CA PRO A 497 22.94 20.43 -3.88
C PRO A 497 21.95 20.38 -2.70
N CYS A 498 20.67 20.19 -2.99
CA CYS A 498 19.56 19.92 -2.08
C CYS A 498 18.35 19.46 -2.90
N LEU A 499 17.26 19.01 -2.27
CA LEU A 499 15.98 18.80 -2.95
C LEU A 499 15.24 20.14 -2.96
N LEU A 500 14.79 20.60 -4.13
CA LEU A 500 14.05 21.85 -4.25
C LEU A 500 12.70 21.76 -3.52
N SER A 501 12.07 20.58 -3.61
CA SER A 501 10.80 20.27 -2.96
C SER A 501 10.89 20.05 -1.45
N GLU A 502 12.07 20.02 -0.81
CA GLU A 502 12.20 19.79 0.63
C GLU A 502 11.20 20.65 1.45
N PRO A 503 10.49 20.14 2.46
CA PRO A 503 9.54 20.96 3.22
C PRO A 503 10.20 22.14 3.97
N SER A 504 9.50 23.27 4.11
CA SER A 504 9.84 24.34 5.07
C SER A 504 9.24 24.08 6.45
N PHE A 505 8.02 23.52 6.47
CA PHE A 505 7.24 23.24 7.67
C PHE A 505 6.74 21.79 7.67
N VAL A 506 6.27 21.32 8.82
CA VAL A 506 5.81 19.93 8.98
C VAL A 506 4.50 19.62 8.25
N ASP A 507 3.76 20.64 7.80
CA ASP A 507 2.61 20.50 6.90
C ASP A 507 3.02 20.31 5.42
N LEU A 508 4.33 20.17 5.16
CA LEU A 508 4.95 20.02 3.84
C LEU A 508 5.01 21.31 3.02
N SER A 509 4.48 22.43 3.53
CA SER A 509 4.53 23.71 2.82
C SER A 509 5.96 24.24 2.65
N ILE A 510 6.17 25.02 1.59
CA ILE A 510 7.44 25.68 1.24
C ILE A 510 7.23 27.19 1.20
N THR A 511 8.08 27.94 1.89
CA THR A 511 8.08 29.41 1.80
C THR A 511 8.92 29.91 0.64
N ALA A 512 8.59 31.09 0.11
CA ALA A 512 9.41 31.76 -0.90
C ALA A 512 10.88 31.90 -0.48
N CYS A 513 11.15 32.26 0.79
CA CYS A 513 12.51 32.40 1.30
C CYS A 513 13.32 31.10 1.21
N ASP A 514 12.75 29.98 1.65
CA ASP A 514 13.45 28.69 1.61
C ASP A 514 13.61 28.18 0.16
N PHE A 515 12.58 28.38 -0.67
CA PHE A 515 12.64 28.02 -2.09
C PHE A 515 13.75 28.79 -2.83
N ILE A 516 13.80 30.12 -2.66
CA ILE A 516 14.85 30.99 -3.20
C ILE A 516 16.23 30.58 -2.67
N ALA A 517 16.37 30.30 -1.38
CA ALA A 517 17.64 29.88 -0.80
C ALA A 517 18.14 28.55 -1.40
N ARG A 518 17.25 27.64 -1.77
CA ARG A 518 17.61 26.40 -2.47
C ARG A 518 17.97 26.66 -3.92
N LEU A 519 17.20 27.46 -4.65
CA LEU A 519 17.55 27.87 -6.02
C LEU A 519 18.91 28.55 -6.09
N GLN A 520 19.24 29.36 -5.09
CA GLN A 520 20.56 29.97 -4.97
C GLN A 520 21.67 28.92 -4.92
N LYS A 521 21.48 27.81 -4.19
CA LYS A 521 22.45 26.70 -4.17
C LYS A 521 22.60 26.05 -5.54
N TYR A 522 21.50 25.82 -6.26
CA TYR A 522 21.54 25.28 -7.63
C TYR A 522 22.30 26.20 -8.59
N ARG A 523 22.04 27.51 -8.51
CA ARG A 523 22.80 28.51 -9.28
C ARG A 523 24.27 28.50 -8.93
N ASP A 524 24.60 28.49 -7.63
CA ASP A 524 25.98 28.56 -7.15
C ASP A 524 26.79 27.30 -7.52
N THR A 525 26.14 26.13 -7.66
CA THR A 525 26.78 24.89 -8.14
C THR A 525 26.68 24.68 -9.64
N GLY A 526 25.94 25.52 -10.36
CA GLY A 526 25.64 25.33 -11.79
C GLY A 526 24.87 24.05 -12.10
N THR A 527 24.20 23.47 -11.10
CA THR A 527 23.40 22.25 -11.25
C THR A 527 22.01 22.64 -11.75
N PRO A 528 21.46 22.03 -12.81
CA PRO A 528 20.08 22.27 -13.20
C PRO A 528 19.10 21.61 -12.21
N VAL A 529 17.93 22.21 -12.05
CA VAL A 529 16.84 21.67 -11.23
C VAL A 529 16.16 20.52 -11.96
N LEU A 530 15.80 19.46 -11.24
CA LEU A 530 15.05 18.34 -11.80
C LEU A 530 13.59 18.75 -12.00
N GLU A 531 13.05 18.44 -13.17
CA GLU A 531 11.70 18.80 -13.53
C GLU A 531 10.64 18.24 -12.58
N ASN A 532 10.68 16.93 -12.28
CA ASN A 532 9.67 16.34 -11.40
C ASN A 532 9.85 16.78 -9.94
N ASP A 533 11.06 17.18 -9.54
CA ASP A 533 11.28 17.79 -8.22
C ASP A 533 10.77 19.24 -8.16
N LEU A 534 10.86 20.01 -9.26
CA LEU A 534 10.22 21.33 -9.35
C LEU A 534 8.71 21.19 -9.32
N LEU A 535 8.12 20.32 -10.15
CA LEU A 535 6.67 20.09 -10.18
C LEU A 535 6.14 19.74 -8.79
N PHE A 536 6.85 18.88 -8.05
CA PHE A 536 6.48 18.53 -6.68
C PHE A 536 6.76 19.64 -5.65
N ALA A 537 7.68 20.57 -5.93
CA ALA A 537 7.88 21.76 -5.11
C ALA A 537 6.75 22.78 -5.30
N LEU A 538 6.25 22.96 -6.54
CA LEU A 538 5.16 23.88 -6.88
C LEU A 538 3.92 23.59 -6.04
N THR A 539 3.59 22.31 -5.87
CA THR A 539 2.43 21.85 -5.11
C THR A 539 2.51 22.12 -3.61
N ARG A 540 3.70 22.47 -3.11
CA ARG A 540 3.95 22.79 -1.71
C ARG A 540 4.12 24.28 -1.46
N LEU A 541 4.22 25.11 -2.50
CA LEU A 541 4.46 26.53 -2.32
C LEU A 541 3.34 27.13 -1.49
N ASN A 542 3.70 27.88 -0.45
CA ASN A 542 2.76 28.71 0.27
C ASN A 542 2.60 30.03 -0.50
N PRO A 543 1.50 30.21 -1.28
CA PRO A 543 1.33 31.37 -2.16
C PRO A 543 1.35 32.68 -1.39
N ASP A 544 0.93 32.68 -0.12
CA ASP A 544 0.93 33.86 0.77
C ASP A 544 2.33 34.48 0.96
N THR A 545 3.39 33.72 0.67
CA THR A 545 4.79 34.16 0.82
C THR A 545 5.45 34.64 -0.49
N PHE A 546 4.82 34.41 -1.65
CA PHE A 546 5.38 34.73 -2.97
C PHE A 546 4.92 36.11 -3.45
N THR A 547 5.58 37.15 -2.93
CA THR A 547 5.37 38.54 -3.39
C THR A 547 6.02 38.82 -4.75
N GLU A 548 5.68 39.94 -5.41
CA GLU A 548 6.33 40.37 -6.66
C GLU A 548 7.87 40.46 -6.53
N ALA A 549 8.37 40.88 -5.36
CA ALA A 549 9.80 40.93 -5.08
C ALA A 549 10.44 39.54 -5.05
N ALA A 550 9.74 38.53 -4.50
CA ALA A 550 10.20 37.15 -4.49
C ALA A 550 10.26 36.58 -5.92
N ILE A 551 9.23 36.85 -6.75
CA ILE A 551 9.19 36.43 -8.15
C ILE A 551 10.35 37.05 -8.93
N THR A 552 10.59 38.36 -8.75
CA THR A 552 11.72 39.07 -9.38
C THR A 552 13.07 38.47 -8.96
N GLN A 553 13.21 38.07 -7.70
CA GLN A 553 14.43 37.41 -7.23
C GLN A 553 14.64 36.03 -7.87
N ILE A 554 13.57 35.25 -8.08
CA ILE A 554 13.63 33.96 -8.77
C ILE A 554 14.06 34.16 -10.24
N GLU A 555 13.50 35.16 -10.93
CA GLU A 555 13.87 35.52 -12.30
C GLU A 555 15.37 35.87 -12.41
N GLN A 556 15.95 36.55 -11.41
CA GLN A 556 17.37 36.91 -11.38
C GLN A 556 18.32 35.73 -11.12
N LEU A 557 17.83 34.62 -10.56
CA LEU A 557 18.67 33.45 -10.31
C LEU A 557 18.96 32.64 -11.59
N ASP A 558 18.10 32.75 -12.60
CA ASP A 558 18.25 32.14 -13.93
C ASP A 558 18.71 30.67 -13.90
N VAL A 559 18.04 29.86 -13.07
CA VAL A 559 18.37 28.44 -12.89
C VAL A 559 17.71 27.61 -13.99
N ALA A 560 18.53 26.83 -14.70
CA ALA A 560 18.09 25.93 -15.76
C ALA A 560 17.34 24.70 -15.22
N LEU A 561 16.45 24.16 -16.06
CA LEU A 561 15.75 22.90 -15.81
C LEU A 561 16.39 21.74 -16.58
N ARG A 562 16.40 20.56 -15.95
CA ARG A 562 16.80 19.29 -16.55
C ARG A 562 15.56 18.44 -16.74
N HIS A 563 15.18 18.26 -18.00
CA HIS A 563 14.10 17.35 -18.40
C HIS A 563 14.52 15.88 -18.16
N VAL A 564 13.53 14.99 -17.97
CA VAL A 564 13.71 13.52 -17.82
C VAL A 564 14.67 12.96 -18.90
N GLU A 565 14.63 13.52 -20.10
CA GLU A 565 15.39 13.10 -21.29
C GLU A 565 16.82 13.66 -21.38
N ARG A 566 17.33 14.37 -20.36
CA ARG A 566 18.68 14.98 -20.34
C ARG A 566 18.94 16.02 -21.44
N ILE A 567 17.88 16.56 -22.05
CA ILE A 567 17.95 17.75 -22.92
C ILE A 567 17.79 18.98 -22.01
N PRO A 568 18.54 20.07 -22.21
CA PRO A 568 18.26 21.35 -21.55
C PRO A 568 16.84 21.78 -21.89
N ALA A 569 15.99 22.02 -20.89
CA ALA A 569 14.66 22.53 -21.16
C ALA A 569 14.76 23.93 -21.78
N GLU A 570 13.88 24.26 -22.74
CA GLU A 570 13.78 25.61 -23.33
C GLU A 570 13.24 26.65 -22.31
N TYR A 571 12.83 26.18 -21.14
CA TYR A 571 12.22 26.98 -20.07
C TYR A 571 13.09 27.03 -18.82
N THR A 572 13.06 28.16 -18.11
CA THR A 572 13.73 28.34 -16.82
C THR A 572 12.79 28.06 -15.66
N VAL A 573 13.33 27.76 -14.48
CA VAL A 573 12.52 27.61 -13.25
C VAL A 573 11.62 28.82 -13.02
N ALA A 574 12.12 30.03 -13.31
CA ALA A 574 11.38 31.27 -13.10
C ALA A 574 10.13 31.39 -13.96
N GLN A 575 10.19 30.95 -15.22
CA GLN A 575 9.04 30.96 -16.13
C GLN A 575 7.93 30.05 -15.60
N VAL A 576 8.27 28.81 -15.23
CA VAL A 576 7.31 27.82 -14.71
C VAL A 576 6.67 28.30 -13.40
N VAL A 577 7.48 28.82 -12.46
CA VAL A 577 6.97 29.32 -11.17
C VAL A 577 6.04 30.52 -11.37
N LYS A 578 6.40 31.46 -12.24
CA LYS A 578 5.60 32.66 -12.49
C LYS A 578 4.25 32.30 -13.10
N GLU A 579 4.25 31.41 -14.08
CA GLU A 579 3.02 30.96 -14.72
C GLU A 579 2.14 30.17 -13.71
N TYR A 580 2.73 29.27 -12.90
CA TYR A 580 2.01 28.55 -11.85
C TYR A 580 1.32 29.49 -10.85
N LEU A 581 1.99 30.57 -10.44
CA LEU A 581 1.47 31.54 -9.48
C LEU A 581 0.47 32.55 -10.07
N THR A 582 0.42 32.69 -11.40
CA THR A 582 -0.44 33.67 -12.09
C THR A 582 -1.69 33.07 -12.72
N VAL A 583 -1.73 31.75 -12.93
CA VAL A 583 -2.96 31.06 -13.33
C VAL A 583 -3.99 31.19 -12.21
N ASP A 584 -5.13 31.82 -12.49
CA ASP A 584 -6.28 31.85 -11.59
C ASP A 584 -7.01 30.51 -11.65
N ILE A 585 -6.45 29.56 -10.92
CA ILE A 585 -6.93 28.19 -10.81
C ILE A 585 -8.38 28.14 -10.26
N SER A 586 -8.83 29.15 -9.50
CA SER A 586 -10.12 29.12 -8.80
C SER A 586 -11.35 29.29 -9.71
N SER A 587 -11.15 29.76 -10.94
CA SER A 587 -12.21 30.11 -11.88
C SER A 587 -12.31 29.18 -13.10
N ASP A 588 -11.40 28.23 -13.24
CA ASP A 588 -11.31 27.36 -14.41
C ASP A 588 -11.93 25.96 -14.18
N PRO A 589 -13.14 25.68 -14.70
CA PRO A 589 -13.81 24.38 -14.55
C PRO A 589 -13.10 23.25 -15.29
N ASN A 590 -12.16 23.55 -16.19
CA ASN A 590 -11.38 22.58 -16.96
C ASN A 590 -9.98 22.39 -16.37
N TRP A 591 -9.74 22.78 -15.11
CA TRP A 591 -8.41 22.67 -14.52
C TRP A 591 -7.83 21.24 -14.52
N GLY A 592 -8.65 20.17 -14.52
CA GLY A 592 -8.14 18.81 -14.70
C GLY A 592 -7.47 18.60 -16.07
N GLU A 593 -8.03 19.20 -17.12
CA GLU A 593 -7.40 19.31 -18.43
C GLU A 593 -6.21 20.26 -18.41
N ASN A 594 -6.22 21.33 -17.59
CA ASN A 594 -5.06 22.21 -17.46
C ASN A 594 -3.92 21.63 -16.62
N PHE A 595 -4.18 20.73 -15.66
CA PHE A 595 -3.16 20.01 -14.93
C PHE A 595 -2.56 18.92 -15.82
N SER A 596 -3.41 18.25 -16.61
CA SER A 596 -2.94 17.50 -17.78
C SER A 596 -2.06 18.43 -18.61
N TYR A 597 -2.52 19.63 -18.99
CA TYR A 597 -1.77 20.71 -19.64
C TYR A 597 -0.60 21.26 -18.84
N TRP A 598 -0.31 20.88 -17.60
CA TRP A 598 0.89 21.30 -16.85
C TRP A 598 1.92 20.17 -16.81
N THR A 599 1.45 18.95 -16.57
CA THR A 599 2.19 17.71 -16.86
C THR A 599 2.48 17.56 -18.35
N SER A 600 1.64 18.16 -19.18
CA SER A 600 1.70 18.29 -20.63
C SER A 600 1.92 19.74 -21.05
N TYR A 601 2.15 20.72 -20.18
CA TYR A 601 2.77 21.98 -20.65
C TYR A 601 4.25 21.72 -20.85
N ILE A 602 4.78 20.92 -19.93
CA ILE A 602 6.15 20.45 -19.98
C ILE A 602 6.25 19.22 -20.91
N ALA A 603 5.16 18.48 -21.16
CA ALA A 603 5.11 17.36 -22.14
C ALA A 603 4.41 17.60 -23.51
N ASP A 604 3.63 18.66 -23.74
CA ASP A 604 2.97 19.03 -25.03
C ASP A 604 3.86 19.96 -25.86
N LEU A 605 5.15 19.65 -25.84
CA LEU A 605 5.92 19.60 -27.08
C LEU A 605 5.70 18.27 -27.83
N ALA A 606 4.60 17.56 -27.56
CA ALA A 606 4.19 16.35 -28.27
C ALA A 606 2.66 16.18 -28.35
N LYS A 607 2.12 16.25 -29.56
CA LYS A 607 0.70 16.26 -29.88
C LYS A 607 -0.04 14.93 -29.64
N ASP A 608 -1.35 15.11 -29.50
CA ASP A 608 -2.48 14.17 -29.68
C ASP A 608 -2.74 13.19 -28.53
N PHE A 609 -3.81 13.43 -27.75
CA PHE A 609 -4.95 12.49 -27.65
C PHE A 609 -6.18 13.16 -27.00
N ARG A 610 -7.35 12.60 -27.33
CA ARG A 610 -8.71 13.16 -27.26
C ARG A 610 -9.47 12.85 -25.97
N GLU A 611 -10.39 13.78 -25.68
CA GLU A 611 -11.67 13.71 -24.94
C GLU A 611 -11.67 13.24 -23.47
N PRO A 612 -12.01 14.15 -22.52
CA PRO A 612 -12.45 13.77 -21.18
C PRO A 612 -13.98 13.75 -21.08
N ASP A 613 -14.48 12.73 -20.38
CA ASP A 613 -15.86 12.63 -19.95
C ASP A 613 -16.18 13.71 -18.92
N GLU A 614 -17.36 14.33 -19.07
CA GLU A 614 -17.87 15.47 -18.30
C GLU A 614 -18.04 15.13 -16.80
N GLY A 615 -17.51 15.98 -15.92
CA GLY A 615 -17.73 15.87 -14.48
C GLY A 615 -17.00 16.91 -13.65
N GLN A 616 -17.59 18.11 -13.55
CA GLN A 616 -17.15 19.28 -12.80
C GLN A 616 -16.69 18.96 -11.37
N ASN A 617 -15.61 19.61 -10.90
CA ASN A 617 -15.31 19.69 -9.46
C ASN A 617 -14.67 21.06 -9.10
N PRO A 618 -15.42 22.00 -8.50
CA PRO A 618 -14.93 23.31 -8.12
C PRO A 618 -14.20 23.27 -6.76
N GLU A 619 -13.24 24.18 -6.59
CA GLU A 619 -12.43 24.50 -5.39
C GLU A 619 -11.04 23.86 -5.28
N LEU A 620 -10.05 24.58 -5.80
CA LEU A 620 -8.66 24.16 -6.00
C LEU A 620 -7.65 24.61 -4.93
N TRP A 621 -8.14 25.07 -3.76
CA TRP A 621 -7.36 24.94 -2.53
C TRP A 621 -7.09 23.46 -2.18
N GLN A 622 -7.86 22.57 -2.81
CA GLN A 622 -7.68 21.15 -2.78
C GLN A 622 -6.39 20.66 -3.45
N LEU A 623 -5.49 21.41 -4.10
CA LEU A 623 -4.25 20.75 -4.62
C LEU A 623 -3.13 20.55 -3.62
N GLN A 624 -2.96 21.49 -2.68
CA GLN A 624 -2.13 21.25 -1.49
C GLN A 624 -2.67 20.08 -0.65
N PHE A 625 -3.98 19.79 -0.79
CA PHE A 625 -4.71 18.76 -0.04
C PHE A 625 -4.95 17.45 -0.83
N ARG A 626 -5.07 17.48 -2.16
CA ARG A 626 -5.35 16.35 -3.09
C ARG A 626 -4.13 15.49 -3.27
N LEU A 627 -2.95 16.09 -3.19
CA LEU A 627 -1.67 15.37 -3.12
C LEU A 627 -1.45 14.66 -1.78
N ILE A 628 -2.23 15.01 -0.75
CA ILE A 628 -2.07 14.48 0.61
C ILE A 628 -3.27 13.59 1.03
N CYS A 629 -4.51 13.78 0.54
CA CYS A 629 -5.67 13.11 1.17
C CYS A 629 -6.93 12.80 0.33
N GLU A 630 -7.15 13.34 -0.88
CA GLU A 630 -8.52 13.30 -1.48
C GLU A 630 -8.76 12.21 -2.55
N HIS A 631 -7.75 11.40 -2.86
CA HIS A 631 -7.98 10.06 -3.38
C HIS A 631 -7.50 9.06 -2.33
N PRO A 632 -8.28 8.04 -1.95
CA PRO A 632 -7.73 6.88 -1.25
C PRO A 632 -6.75 6.17 -2.17
N VAL A 633 -5.53 6.67 -2.24
CA VAL A 633 -4.42 5.93 -2.81
C VAL A 633 -3.95 4.99 -1.70
N THR A 634 -4.74 3.95 -1.50
CA THR A 634 -4.38 2.69 -0.84
C THR A 634 -4.23 2.65 0.71
N ASP A 635 -3.98 3.72 1.48
CA ASP A 635 -3.95 3.66 2.98
C ASP A 635 -4.33 4.97 3.74
N LEU A 636 -5.56 4.99 4.28
CA LEU A 636 -6.15 6.09 5.07
C LEU A 636 -5.36 6.51 6.33
N THR A 637 -4.50 5.64 6.86
CA THR A 637 -3.75 5.93 8.10
C THR A 637 -2.64 6.95 7.83
N VAL A 638 -1.99 6.85 6.68
CA VAL A 638 -0.91 7.77 6.28
C VAL A 638 -1.44 9.18 6.12
N ASP A 639 -2.58 9.32 5.44
CA ASP A 639 -3.25 10.58 5.18
C ASP A 639 -3.58 11.27 6.51
N LEU A 640 -4.17 10.55 7.48
CA LEU A 640 -4.48 11.09 8.80
C LEU A 640 -3.25 11.55 9.59
N HIS A 641 -2.11 10.84 9.46
CA HIS A 641 -0.85 11.28 10.08
C HIS A 641 -0.44 12.64 9.52
N GLN A 642 -0.47 12.81 8.20
CA GLN A 642 -0.07 14.06 7.57
C GLN A 642 -1.10 15.19 7.82
N MET A 643 -2.40 14.89 7.85
CA MET A 643 -3.45 15.86 8.21
C MET A 643 -3.28 16.41 9.61
N ALA A 644 -2.81 15.60 10.56
CA ALA A 644 -2.52 16.07 11.90
C ALA A 644 -1.49 17.21 11.89
N HIS A 645 -0.59 17.24 10.92
CA HIS A 645 0.45 18.27 10.78
C HIS A 645 0.01 19.52 10.01
N HIS A 646 -1.26 19.67 9.66
CA HIS A 646 -1.71 20.81 8.86
C HIS A 646 -1.58 22.16 9.58
N GLY A 647 -1.12 23.19 8.87
CA GLY A 647 -0.89 24.53 9.43
C GLY A 647 -2.11 25.45 9.50
N LYS A 648 -3.21 25.06 8.86
CA LYS A 648 -4.49 25.82 8.83
C LYS A 648 -5.64 24.90 9.32
N PRO A 649 -6.84 25.40 9.63
CA PRO A 649 -8.01 24.54 9.80
C PRO A 649 -8.23 23.60 8.61
N LEU A 650 -8.77 22.40 8.85
CA LEU A 650 -9.07 21.45 7.78
C LEU A 650 -10.20 21.97 6.88
N THR A 651 -10.15 21.59 5.61
CA THR A 651 -11.22 21.84 4.63
C THR A 651 -12.49 21.05 4.99
N PRO A 652 -13.65 21.35 4.37
CA PRO A 652 -14.87 20.58 4.57
C PRO A 652 -14.71 19.06 4.34
N HIS A 653 -13.99 18.70 3.27
CA HIS A 653 -13.63 17.32 2.95
C HIS A 653 -12.72 16.70 4.02
N GLY A 654 -11.60 17.37 4.35
CA GLY A 654 -10.66 16.85 5.34
C GLY A 654 -11.31 16.69 6.73
N ALA A 655 -12.11 17.67 7.16
CA ALA A 655 -12.82 17.59 8.43
C ALA A 655 -13.83 16.43 8.46
N MET A 656 -14.50 16.14 7.35
CA MET A 656 -15.41 15.01 7.24
C MET A 656 -14.67 13.66 7.19
N LEU A 657 -13.59 13.56 6.40
CA LEU A 657 -12.76 12.37 6.23
C LEU A 657 -12.21 11.87 7.57
N VAL A 658 -11.77 12.78 8.46
CA VAL A 658 -11.22 12.42 9.77
C VAL A 658 -12.21 11.64 10.63
N PHE A 659 -13.51 11.97 10.58
CA PHE A 659 -14.55 11.20 11.26
C PHE A 659 -14.87 9.91 10.52
N ASP A 660 -14.91 9.97 9.20
CA ASP A 660 -15.28 8.84 8.36
C ASP A 660 -14.29 7.67 8.48
N CYS A 661 -12.99 7.97 8.56
CA CYS A 661 -11.90 7.00 8.74
C CYS A 661 -11.94 6.27 10.10
N GLN A 662 -12.70 6.75 11.08
CA GLN A 662 -12.82 6.05 12.37
C GLN A 662 -13.79 4.88 12.32
N ARG A 663 -14.54 4.73 11.21
CA ARG A 663 -15.47 3.62 11.04
C ARG A 663 -14.70 2.31 11.02
N PRO A 664 -15.07 1.31 11.84
CA PRO A 664 -14.41 0.01 11.80
C PRO A 664 -14.45 -0.66 10.42
N SER A 665 -15.50 -0.41 9.63
CA SER A 665 -15.61 -0.89 8.24
C SER A 665 -14.56 -0.29 7.30
N LEU A 666 -14.03 0.89 7.62
CA LEU A 666 -12.98 1.57 6.86
C LEU A 666 -11.60 1.42 7.49
N GLY A 667 -11.44 0.50 8.45
CA GLY A 667 -10.16 0.24 9.08
C GLY A 667 -9.84 1.14 10.28
N GLY A 668 -10.83 1.84 10.86
CA GLY A 668 -10.63 2.62 12.09
C GLY A 668 -9.98 1.80 13.21
N THR A 669 -8.88 2.31 13.78
CA THR A 669 -8.06 1.66 14.81
C THR A 669 -7.89 2.56 16.06
N ALA A 670 -7.17 2.07 17.06
CA ALA A 670 -6.75 2.91 18.18
C ALA A 670 -5.81 4.04 17.74
N GLU A 671 -5.03 3.82 16.68
CA GLU A 671 -4.10 4.80 16.12
C GLU A 671 -4.86 5.94 15.41
N THR A 672 -5.81 5.62 14.53
CA THR A 672 -6.62 6.65 13.85
C THR A 672 -7.43 7.48 14.84
N ARG A 673 -7.84 6.90 15.97
CA ARG A 673 -8.52 7.61 17.06
C ARG A 673 -7.58 8.54 17.82
N ALA A 674 -6.34 8.12 18.05
CA ALA A 674 -5.31 8.99 18.64
C ALA A 674 -4.98 10.17 17.71
N LEU A 675 -5.00 9.94 16.38
CA LEU A 675 -4.84 11.00 15.39
C LEU A 675 -6.01 11.98 15.36
N LEU A 676 -7.26 11.50 15.40
CA LEU A 676 -8.44 12.38 15.55
C LEU A 676 -8.31 13.28 16.80
N ASN A 677 -7.89 12.72 17.93
CA ASN A 677 -7.64 13.49 19.14
C ASN A 677 -6.50 14.51 18.95
N THR A 678 -5.42 14.14 18.27
CA THR A 678 -4.32 15.06 17.96
C THR A 678 -4.79 16.21 17.07
N ILE A 679 -5.58 15.92 16.04
CA ILE A 679 -6.18 16.90 15.12
C ILE A 679 -7.07 17.88 15.89
N TRP A 680 -7.92 17.37 16.79
CA TRP A 680 -8.74 18.19 17.67
C TRP A 680 -7.90 19.10 18.57
N GLN A 681 -6.91 18.54 19.28
CA GLN A 681 -6.04 19.31 20.19
C GLN A 681 -5.21 20.38 19.48
N ARG A 682 -4.93 20.19 18.18
CA ARG A 682 -4.24 21.19 17.34
C ARG A 682 -5.15 22.28 16.79
N GLY A 683 -6.44 22.27 17.12
CA GLY A 683 -7.40 23.28 16.67
C GLY A 683 -7.73 23.17 15.18
N LEU A 684 -7.59 21.97 14.59
CA LEU A 684 -7.77 21.78 13.14
C LEU A 684 -9.23 21.50 12.74
N LEU A 685 -10.10 21.16 13.69
CA LEU A 685 -11.53 20.89 13.46
C LEU A 685 -12.39 22.05 13.95
N HIS A 686 -13.22 22.59 13.06
CA HIS A 686 -14.13 23.68 13.35
C HIS A 686 -15.62 23.29 13.20
N PRO A 687 -16.51 23.78 14.07
CA PRO A 687 -17.95 23.56 13.99
C PRO A 687 -18.51 24.00 12.64
N GLY A 688 -19.32 23.14 12.03
CA GLY A 688 -20.01 23.44 10.76
C GLY A 688 -19.14 23.39 9.52
N VAL A 689 -17.86 23.02 9.62
CA VAL A 689 -16.96 22.89 8.47
C VAL A 689 -17.09 21.52 7.81
N ALA A 690 -17.14 20.43 8.59
CA ALA A 690 -17.25 19.08 8.04
C ALA A 690 -18.52 18.91 7.18
N ASP A 691 -18.34 18.54 5.91
CA ASP A 691 -19.41 18.47 4.92
C ASP A 691 -19.58 17.05 4.34
N PRO A 692 -20.72 16.38 4.58
CA PRO A 692 -21.01 15.08 3.99
C PRO A 692 -21.06 15.07 2.46
N ASP A 693 -21.47 16.16 1.81
CA ASP A 693 -21.57 16.22 0.33
C ASP A 693 -20.18 16.11 -0.33
N SER A 694 -19.12 16.52 0.36
CA SER A 694 -17.73 16.48 -0.13
C SER A 694 -17.12 15.07 -0.27
N LEU A 695 -17.75 14.03 0.29
CA LEU A 695 -17.28 12.63 0.23
C LEU A 695 -18.08 11.75 -0.74
N SER A 696 -19.18 12.25 -1.33
CA SER A 696 -20.16 11.45 -2.07
C SER A 696 -19.62 10.76 -3.32
N TYR A 697 -18.52 11.26 -3.89
CA TYR A 697 -17.93 10.74 -5.13
C TYR A 697 -16.97 9.56 -4.93
N SER A 698 -16.50 9.30 -3.71
CA SER A 698 -15.46 8.28 -3.46
C SER A 698 -15.83 7.23 -2.40
N TYR A 699 -16.84 7.47 -1.57
CA TYR A 699 -17.24 6.57 -0.49
C TYR A 699 -18.76 6.42 -0.41
N SER A 700 -19.24 5.17 -0.39
CA SER A 700 -20.67 4.92 -0.20
C SER A 700 -21.10 5.26 1.24
N PHE A 701 -21.96 6.26 1.40
CA PHE A 701 -22.62 6.60 2.67
C PHE A 701 -23.73 5.62 3.06
N GLU A 702 -23.68 4.38 2.57
CA GLU A 702 -24.69 3.33 2.81
C GLU A 702 -24.79 2.89 4.30
N ARG A 703 -23.96 3.44 5.19
CA ARG A 703 -23.83 3.00 6.59
C ARG A 703 -23.73 4.14 7.61
N LEU A 704 -24.65 5.11 7.59
CA LEU A 704 -24.72 6.18 8.61
C LEU A 704 -24.79 5.66 10.06
N LYS A 705 -25.25 4.42 10.25
CA LYS A 705 -25.29 3.76 11.56
C LYS A 705 -23.91 3.60 12.22
N GLU A 706 -22.87 3.27 11.46
CA GLU A 706 -21.51 3.12 12.00
C GLU A 706 -20.93 4.49 12.35
N LEU A 707 -21.16 5.48 11.48
CA LEU A 707 -20.76 6.87 11.72
C LEU A 707 -21.42 7.46 12.98
N ALA A 708 -22.69 7.14 13.24
CA ALA A 708 -23.37 7.56 14.46
C ALA A 708 -22.63 7.10 15.74
N VAL A 709 -22.01 5.91 15.73
CA VAL A 709 -21.23 5.41 16.88
C VAL A 709 -19.93 6.19 17.01
N VAL A 710 -19.24 6.46 15.90
CA VAL A 710 -18.03 7.28 15.87
C VAL A 710 -18.28 8.68 16.43
N LEU A 711 -19.36 9.33 15.98
CA LEU A 711 -19.71 10.69 16.40
C LEU A 711 -20.13 10.75 17.87
N ASP A 712 -20.77 9.70 18.38
CA ASP A 712 -21.08 9.54 19.81
C ASP A 712 -19.80 9.40 20.66
N ASP A 713 -18.80 8.67 20.18
CA ASP A 713 -17.48 8.56 20.82
C ASP A 713 -16.74 9.92 20.78
N ALA A 714 -16.71 10.60 19.64
CA ALA A 714 -16.09 11.92 19.52
C ALA A 714 -16.77 12.98 20.41
N ALA A 715 -18.10 12.97 20.49
CA ALA A 715 -18.84 13.85 21.39
C ALA A 715 -18.52 13.57 22.87
N HIS A 716 -18.33 12.30 23.23
CA HIS A 716 -17.90 11.90 24.57
C HIS A 716 -16.46 12.36 24.87
N ASP A 717 -15.57 12.33 23.89
CA ASP A 717 -14.18 12.81 23.97
C ASP A 717 -14.06 14.35 23.95
N GLY A 718 -15.19 15.06 24.02
CA GLY A 718 -15.24 16.52 24.16
C GLY A 718 -15.45 17.30 22.86
N MET A 719 -15.65 16.63 21.73
CA MET A 719 -15.79 17.25 20.41
C MET A 719 -17.25 17.59 20.07
N LEU A 720 -18.13 17.73 21.07
CA LEU A 720 -19.57 17.97 20.87
C LEU A 720 -19.85 19.22 20.02
N SER A 721 -19.04 20.27 20.16
CA SER A 721 -19.20 21.51 19.39
C SER A 721 -19.04 21.31 17.88
N VAL A 722 -18.23 20.35 17.44
CA VAL A 722 -18.03 19.98 16.03
C VAL A 722 -19.06 18.94 15.60
N VAL A 723 -19.31 17.95 16.45
CA VAL A 723 -20.25 16.85 16.15
C VAL A 723 -21.69 17.35 15.99
N TRP A 724 -22.13 18.29 16.83
CA TRP A 724 -23.53 18.76 16.83
C TRP A 724 -24.02 19.30 15.47
N PRO A 725 -23.35 20.28 14.84
CA PRO A 725 -23.74 20.75 13.51
C PRO A 725 -23.59 19.67 12.42
N LEU A 726 -22.59 18.78 12.54
CA LEU A 726 -22.40 17.67 11.59
C LEU A 726 -23.57 16.68 11.61
N LEU A 727 -24.17 16.41 12.78
CA LEU A 727 -25.35 15.54 12.86
C LEU A 727 -26.54 16.10 12.07
N ASP A 728 -26.74 17.42 12.07
CA ASP A 728 -27.77 18.06 11.26
C ASP A 728 -27.42 18.03 9.76
N ALA A 729 -26.16 18.28 9.40
CA ALA A 729 -25.67 18.19 8.03
C ALA A 729 -25.87 16.77 7.44
N LEU A 730 -25.61 15.71 8.20
CA LEU A 730 -25.85 14.32 7.79
C LEU A 730 -27.34 14.00 7.57
N ILE A 731 -28.24 14.66 8.31
CA ILE A 731 -29.67 14.58 8.03
C ILE A 731 -29.98 15.28 6.70
N GLY A 732 -29.39 16.45 6.45
CA GLY A 732 -29.51 17.17 5.17
C GLY A 732 -29.07 16.32 3.98
N PHE A 733 -27.88 15.73 4.08
CA PHE A 733 -27.35 14.80 3.08
C PHE A 733 -28.31 13.64 2.78
N SER A 734 -28.87 13.02 3.82
CA SER A 734 -29.86 11.94 3.68
C SER A 734 -31.20 12.42 3.08
N LEU A 735 -31.63 13.64 3.38
CA LEU A 735 -32.85 14.24 2.83
C LEU A 735 -32.73 14.53 1.33
N ASN A 736 -31.52 14.78 0.83
CA ASN A 736 -31.21 15.07 -0.57
C ASN A 736 -31.15 13.82 -1.47
N GLN A 737 -31.22 12.62 -0.88
CA GLN A 737 -31.27 11.36 -1.62
C GLN A 737 -32.70 10.98 -2.02
N ASP A 738 -32.86 10.15 -3.05
CA ASP A 738 -34.16 9.62 -3.50
C ASP A 738 -34.95 8.93 -2.38
N GLN A 739 -34.23 8.27 -1.47
CA GLN A 739 -34.76 7.67 -0.25
C GLN A 739 -33.85 7.98 0.92
N LEU A 740 -34.43 8.11 2.12
CA LEU A 740 -33.65 8.32 3.35
C LEU A 740 -32.61 7.21 3.52
N LEU A 741 -31.36 7.61 3.76
CA LEU A 741 -30.25 6.69 3.89
C LEU A 741 -30.41 5.75 5.09
N PRO A 742 -30.04 4.46 4.96
CA PRO A 742 -29.95 3.55 6.09
C PRO A 742 -29.05 4.11 7.19
N GLY A 743 -29.59 4.24 8.41
CA GLY A 743 -28.86 4.82 9.54
C GLY A 743 -29.33 6.23 9.95
N THR A 744 -30.18 6.89 9.14
CA THR A 744 -30.72 8.23 9.46
C THR A 744 -31.40 8.26 10.83
N THR A 745 -32.18 7.22 11.19
CA THR A 745 -32.78 7.11 12.53
C THR A 745 -31.73 7.12 13.65
N GLN A 746 -30.55 6.53 13.44
CA GLN A 746 -29.49 6.49 14.44
C GLN A 746 -28.83 7.85 14.65
N ILE A 747 -28.65 8.63 13.58
CA ILE A 747 -28.19 10.03 13.67
C ILE A 747 -29.18 10.86 14.49
N VAL A 748 -30.47 10.74 14.18
CA VAL A 748 -31.53 11.48 14.91
C VAL A 748 -31.61 11.06 16.39
N ASN A 749 -31.51 9.76 16.67
CA ASN A 749 -31.48 9.28 18.06
C ASN A 749 -30.25 9.78 18.83
N LEU A 750 -29.12 10.01 18.15
CA LEU A 750 -27.94 10.60 18.78
C LEU A 750 -28.19 12.08 19.11
N ILE A 751 -28.84 12.84 18.22
CA ILE A 751 -29.28 14.21 18.52
C ILE A 751 -30.19 14.23 19.75
N GLU A 752 -31.21 13.35 19.80
CA GLU A 752 -32.13 13.25 20.96
C GLU A 752 -31.37 12.98 22.27
N ARG A 753 -30.35 12.13 22.22
CA ARG A 753 -29.53 11.80 23.40
C ARG A 753 -28.65 12.97 23.86
N LEU A 754 -28.06 13.71 22.94
CA LEU A 754 -27.16 14.84 23.22
C LEU A 754 -27.92 16.13 23.56
N ALA A 755 -29.21 16.23 23.16
CA ALA A 755 -30.06 17.40 23.34
C ALA A 755 -30.12 17.96 24.78
N PRO A 756 -30.24 17.15 25.85
CA PRO A 756 -30.23 17.68 27.22
C PRO A 756 -28.93 18.42 27.56
N THR A 757 -27.79 17.90 27.11
CA THR A 757 -26.48 18.52 27.31
C THR A 757 -26.40 19.83 26.55
N VAL A 758 -26.77 19.84 25.25
CA VAL A 758 -26.74 21.06 24.42
C VAL A 758 -27.67 22.14 25.00
N LYS A 759 -28.87 21.75 25.45
CA LYS A 759 -29.81 22.67 26.11
C LYS A 759 -29.20 23.32 27.34
N LYS A 760 -28.51 22.53 28.17
CA LYS A 760 -27.81 23.03 29.35
C LYS A 760 -26.66 23.98 28.96
N THR A 761 -25.84 23.61 27.98
CA THR A 761 -24.67 24.41 27.57
C THR A 761 -25.05 25.73 26.90
N VAL A 762 -26.19 25.78 26.19
CA VAL A 762 -26.75 27.05 25.68
C VAL A 762 -27.25 27.92 26.84
N ALA A 763 -27.93 27.33 27.83
CA ALA A 763 -28.37 28.07 29.03
C ALA A 763 -27.18 28.61 29.84
N ASP A 764 -26.10 27.84 29.93
CA ASP A 764 -24.84 28.18 30.60
C ASP A 764 -23.94 29.12 29.74
N LYS A 765 -24.39 29.51 28.54
CA LYS A 765 -23.67 30.37 27.58
C LYS A 765 -22.31 29.83 27.10
N THR A 766 -22.08 28.53 27.23
CA THR A 766 -20.87 27.86 26.69
C THR A 766 -21.07 27.45 25.23
N ALA A 767 -22.30 27.12 24.84
CA ALA A 767 -22.71 26.91 23.45
C ALA A 767 -23.46 28.14 22.89
N PRO A 768 -23.33 28.46 21.60
CA PRO A 768 -24.03 29.58 20.99
C PRO A 768 -25.53 29.29 20.81
N HIS A 769 -26.37 30.33 20.90
CA HIS A 769 -27.83 30.16 20.82
C HIS A 769 -28.33 29.58 19.49
N ASN A 770 -27.59 29.81 18.39
CA ASN A 770 -27.89 29.22 17.08
C ASN A 770 -27.75 27.68 17.04
N SER A 771 -27.23 27.05 18.10
CA SER A 771 -27.22 25.58 18.26
C SER A 771 -28.61 24.94 18.21
N PHE A 772 -29.68 25.73 18.37
CA PHE A 772 -31.08 25.29 18.26
C PHE A 772 -31.70 25.42 16.86
N GLU A 773 -30.97 25.93 15.87
CA GLU A 773 -31.52 26.15 14.52
C GLU A 773 -31.88 24.83 13.84
N LEU A 774 -30.94 23.87 13.78
CA LEU A 774 -31.12 22.49 13.27
C LEU A 774 -32.08 22.39 12.06
N PRO A 775 -31.79 23.10 10.95
CA PRO A 775 -32.72 23.24 9.83
C PRO A 775 -33.10 21.90 9.19
N ASN A 776 -32.17 20.96 9.10
CA ASN A 776 -32.42 19.67 8.45
C ASN A 776 -33.26 18.75 9.34
N LEU A 777 -33.01 18.73 10.66
CA LEU A 777 -33.86 18.01 11.62
C LEU A 777 -35.30 18.52 11.59
N ARG A 778 -35.50 19.85 11.55
CA ARG A 778 -36.84 20.46 11.43
C ARG A 778 -37.52 20.08 10.13
N THR A 779 -36.77 20.04 9.03
CA THR A 779 -37.28 19.61 7.72
C THR A 779 -37.71 18.15 7.74
N LEU A 780 -36.90 17.26 8.33
CA LEU A 780 -37.24 15.85 8.50
C LEU A 780 -38.52 15.66 9.35
N ALA A 781 -38.65 16.38 10.47
CA ALA A 781 -39.81 16.26 11.37
C ALA A 781 -41.16 16.67 10.74
N LYS A 782 -41.12 17.56 9.73
CA LYS A 782 -42.29 18.06 8.99
C LYS A 782 -42.81 17.09 7.92
N ARG A 783 -42.04 16.08 7.51
CA ARG A 783 -42.49 15.11 6.49
C ARG A 783 -43.76 14.37 6.98
N PRO A 784 -44.78 14.18 6.11
CA PRO A 784 -46.07 13.60 6.50
C PRO A 784 -46.04 12.07 6.67
N GLU A 785 -44.97 11.41 6.19
CA GLU A 785 -44.81 9.97 6.18
C GLU A 785 -44.67 9.35 7.59
N LYS A 786 -45.06 8.08 7.72
CA LYS A 786 -44.88 7.29 8.93
C LYS A 786 -43.55 6.54 8.90
N ASP A 787 -42.45 7.28 9.05
CA ASP A 787 -41.11 6.74 9.18
C ASP A 787 -40.57 6.82 10.63
N LYS A 788 -39.68 5.90 11.00
CA LYS A 788 -39.06 5.86 12.33
C LYS A 788 -38.14 7.05 12.58
N ALA A 789 -37.38 7.50 11.58
CA ALA A 789 -36.52 8.68 11.66
C ALA A 789 -37.34 9.96 11.85
N ILE A 790 -38.48 10.10 11.16
CA ILE A 790 -39.39 11.24 11.33
C ILE A 790 -39.96 11.28 12.75
N THR A 791 -40.37 10.13 13.29
CA THR A 791 -40.86 10.03 14.67
C THR A 791 -39.77 10.41 15.68
N ALA A 792 -38.55 9.90 15.49
CA ALA A 792 -37.39 10.26 16.30
C ALA A 792 -37.08 11.77 16.22
N ALA A 793 -37.23 12.38 15.04
CA ALA A 793 -36.92 13.80 14.85
C ALA A 793 -37.89 14.70 15.65
N ARG A 794 -39.18 14.32 15.68
CA ARG A 794 -40.18 14.99 16.52
C ARG A 794 -39.86 14.86 18.02
N ASN A 795 -39.38 13.70 18.45
CA ASN A 795 -38.96 13.50 19.84
C ASN A 795 -37.72 14.33 20.20
N ALA A 796 -36.72 14.37 19.31
CA ALA A 796 -35.51 15.17 19.51
C ALA A 796 -35.83 16.66 19.68
N LEU A 797 -36.70 17.22 18.83
CA LEU A 797 -37.17 18.61 18.94
C LEU A 797 -37.91 18.86 20.27
N LYS A 798 -38.79 17.94 20.67
CA LYS A 798 -39.49 18.02 21.95
C LYS A 798 -38.52 18.03 23.14
N THR A 799 -37.46 17.21 23.10
CA THR A 799 -36.42 17.17 24.15
C THR A 799 -35.65 18.49 24.24
N LEU A 800 -35.36 19.12 23.10
CA LEU A 800 -34.77 20.46 23.05
C LEU A 800 -35.74 21.54 23.57
N GLY A 801 -37.05 21.30 23.47
CA GLY A 801 -38.12 22.25 23.80
C GLY A 801 -38.46 23.17 22.62
N LEU A 802 -38.38 22.63 21.39
CA LEU A 802 -38.50 23.33 20.11
C LEU A 802 -39.68 22.85 19.25
#